data_AF-A0A928LGG5-F1
#
_entry.id   AF-A0A928LGG5-F1
#
_cell.length_a   1.000
_cell.length_b   1.000
_cell.length_c   1.000
_cell.angle_alpha   90.00
_cell.angle_beta   90.00
_cell.angle_gamma   90.00
#
_symmetry.space_group_name_H-M   'P 1'
#
loop_
_entity.id
_entity.type
_entity.pdbx_description
1 polymer ?
#
loop_
_entity_poly.entity_id
_entity_poly.type
_entity_poly.pdbx_seq_one_letter_code
_entity_poly.pdbx_strand_id
1 'polypeptide(L)'
;MTFGLAFFVLNFIVYATLALTLFSITSKKDSVVFKKISKFARNIVSGCTTFSVISFILEIANVIDLSGYRFVSVVGIILGAVTFAVVTLKDKIPAKFIETAYFALRLLTVSIGLEIFVFNINSAHLLGKEYKVKTLNPAQAYVENFDVNTGKNAYGGHSSLEFKALNIPVGTIEIDGMSDKRSLTTFHFDITDETNSGSYRINPAWADVIYKNERSQNVPCNFSGKLYDLRISFDTESDEYVEIKSITLNKPIMLRFSIVRFLMLYVTAFFIYALSSKRIFFRAYSECKKDSKNCIWFITVILIAVSLFVTSMFRITDPEHSLEKDFKSESGNQITQELVDSLKNGKTTIDIPINDELVNLDNPYDWSQRDDIGYYPWDHLLYEGEYYSYYGIAPVIMLFLPYHLITDYYFPSVWAVWLFGVLGIFFLTKFYLCFADKFFKKIPASLILIGFIIMQMSTGVFLCYFTPNFYEIAQNSGFLFTTAGAYFLISSNVIGDGKIKNYRIALAAFCLSMGVLSRPTLAIYAIASLLFIYAGFKKKKASYEKGSKAKYYSPYFCCALLPFVILGSVQMLYNYARFGNPFDFGIQYSLTINDFTRAEYHTHFVAIGFFNYLFTLPSFKEAFPFFESGYPLNFNQQGYYFIATGAALGLLWRALPIIGYSKFRQAYNLSDSKDKKLYSLMIFTVCIACPFAVMFSIWESGFAARYCVDFAWQFILGALIICFIVYDKCNSSLKKHLNNLMIFSGVLSVIMNFIQVYSYIEPTNNFIVACQAKVLEFGRLFEFWR
;
A
#
# COMPACT_ATOMS: atom_id res chain seq x y z
N MET A 1 29.60 -12.72 -36.05
CA MET A 1 29.34 -12.78 -34.59
C MET A 1 30.63 -12.41 -33.89
N THR A 2 30.65 -11.38 -33.06
CA THR A 2 31.88 -11.02 -32.32
C THR A 2 32.20 -12.12 -31.30
N PHE A 3 33.48 -12.24 -30.93
CA PHE A 3 33.94 -13.26 -29.97
C PHE A 3 33.24 -13.15 -28.61
N GLY A 4 33.03 -11.92 -28.12
CA GLY A 4 32.27 -11.66 -26.89
C GLY A 4 30.80 -12.11 -26.96
N LEU A 5 30.12 -11.88 -28.08
CA LEU A 5 28.74 -12.32 -28.28
C LEU A 5 28.63 -13.86 -28.29
N ALA A 6 29.57 -14.55 -28.94
CA ALA A 6 29.62 -16.02 -28.92
C ALA A 6 29.84 -16.56 -27.49
N PHE A 7 30.70 -15.90 -26.71
CA PHE A 7 31.00 -16.30 -25.33
C PHE A 7 29.83 -16.04 -24.37
N PHE A 8 29.11 -14.94 -24.54
CA PHE A 8 27.85 -14.66 -23.83
C PHE A 8 26.81 -15.75 -24.12
N VAL A 9 26.61 -16.09 -25.41
CA VAL A 9 25.68 -17.15 -25.82
C VAL A 9 26.07 -18.50 -25.21
N LEU A 10 27.36 -18.81 -25.13
CA LEU A 10 27.83 -20.05 -24.52
C LEU A 10 27.54 -20.09 -23.01
N ASN A 11 27.73 -18.99 -22.28
CA ASN A 11 27.34 -18.88 -20.87
C ASN A 11 25.83 -19.04 -20.67
N PHE A 12 25.01 -18.46 -21.55
CA PHE A 12 23.56 -18.66 -21.54
C PHE A 12 23.18 -20.14 -21.77
N ILE A 13 23.81 -20.81 -22.75
CA ILE A 13 23.59 -22.23 -23.02
C ILE A 13 23.94 -23.10 -21.80
N VAL A 14 25.06 -22.80 -21.14
CA VAL A 14 25.51 -23.49 -19.92
C VAL A 14 24.49 -23.32 -18.80
N TYR A 15 24.02 -22.09 -18.56
CA TYR A 15 22.95 -21.82 -17.61
C TYR A 15 21.67 -22.61 -17.97
N ALA A 16 21.23 -22.57 -19.22
CA ALA A 16 20.04 -23.26 -19.68
C ALA A 16 20.16 -24.79 -19.55
N THR A 17 21.35 -25.35 -19.78
CA THR A 17 21.63 -26.79 -19.61
C THR A 17 21.60 -27.19 -18.14
N LEU A 18 22.20 -26.39 -17.25
CA LEU A 18 22.14 -26.61 -15.80
C LEU A 18 20.70 -26.51 -15.29
N ALA A 19 19.95 -25.49 -15.71
CA ALA A 19 18.54 -25.32 -15.38
C ALA A 19 17.70 -26.50 -15.87
N LEU A 20 17.84 -26.92 -17.13
CA LEU A 20 17.14 -28.07 -17.69
C LEU A 20 17.47 -29.36 -16.93
N THR A 21 18.73 -29.53 -16.53
CA THR A 21 19.18 -30.69 -15.74
C THR A 21 18.52 -30.68 -14.36
N LEU A 22 18.52 -29.54 -13.66
CA LEU A 22 17.86 -29.39 -12.37
C LEU A 22 16.34 -29.66 -12.48
N PHE A 23 15.68 -29.10 -13.49
CA PHE A 23 14.26 -29.33 -13.71
C PHE A 23 13.97 -30.80 -13.99
N SER A 24 14.82 -31.48 -14.77
CA SER A 24 14.70 -32.90 -15.09
C SER A 24 14.80 -33.78 -13.85
N ILE A 25 15.84 -33.59 -13.01
CA ILE A 25 16.06 -34.42 -11.82
C ILE A 25 15.03 -34.19 -10.71
N THR A 26 14.39 -33.02 -10.69
CA THR A 26 13.36 -32.67 -9.71
C THR A 26 11.94 -32.96 -10.22
N SER A 27 11.78 -33.41 -11.47
CA SER A 27 10.47 -33.59 -12.12
C SER A 27 9.80 -34.89 -11.75
N LYS A 28 8.47 -34.84 -11.65
CA LYS A 28 7.59 -36.01 -11.54
C LYS A 28 7.03 -36.45 -12.89
N LYS A 29 7.26 -35.69 -13.96
CA LYS A 29 6.78 -36.06 -15.30
C LYS A 29 7.58 -37.25 -15.81
N ASP A 30 6.86 -38.30 -16.22
CA ASP A 30 7.46 -39.43 -16.90
C ASP A 30 7.75 -39.05 -18.37
N SER A 31 8.89 -38.39 -18.58
CA SER A 31 9.39 -38.04 -19.91
C SER A 31 10.66 -38.83 -20.20
N VAL A 32 10.71 -39.47 -21.36
CA VAL A 32 11.89 -40.20 -21.86
C VAL A 32 13.12 -39.28 -21.89
N VAL A 33 12.93 -38.02 -22.28
CA VAL A 33 13.99 -37.01 -22.33
C VAL A 33 14.53 -36.71 -20.92
N PHE A 34 13.65 -36.48 -19.95
CA PHE A 34 14.06 -36.17 -18.58
C PHE A 34 14.76 -37.36 -17.90
N LYS A 35 14.33 -38.59 -18.19
CA LYS A 35 15.00 -39.81 -17.72
C LYS A 35 16.42 -39.91 -18.29
N LYS A 36 16.61 -39.62 -19.58
CA LYS A 36 17.94 -39.62 -20.23
C LYS A 36 18.86 -38.55 -19.65
N ILE A 37 18.37 -37.32 -19.48
CA ILE A 37 19.14 -36.22 -18.86
C ILE A 37 19.51 -36.57 -17.41
N SER A 38 18.56 -37.09 -16.64
CA SER A 38 18.79 -37.46 -15.23
C SER A 38 19.85 -38.55 -15.07
N LYS A 39 19.95 -39.50 -16.03
CA LYS A 39 20.99 -40.54 -16.05
C LYS A 39 22.40 -39.96 -16.17
N PHE A 40 22.57 -38.89 -16.96
CA PHE A 40 23.86 -38.24 -17.20
C PHE A 40 24.07 -36.96 -16.38
N ALA A 41 23.16 -36.65 -15.43
CA ALA A 41 23.12 -35.37 -14.72
C ALA A 41 24.45 -35.02 -14.03
N ARG A 42 25.14 -35.99 -13.39
CA ARG A 42 26.45 -35.73 -12.76
C ARG A 42 27.50 -35.25 -13.77
N ASN A 43 27.59 -35.92 -14.92
CA ASN A 43 28.58 -35.59 -15.95
C ASN A 43 28.27 -34.23 -16.59
N ILE A 44 26.99 -33.97 -16.89
CA ILE A 44 26.53 -32.69 -17.45
C ILE A 44 26.86 -31.55 -16.47
N VAL A 45 26.47 -31.69 -15.21
CA VAL A 45 26.71 -30.65 -14.19
C VAL A 45 28.19 -30.42 -13.99
N SER A 46 29.00 -31.48 -13.91
CA SER A 46 30.46 -31.34 -13.78
C SER A 46 31.05 -30.62 -14.98
N GLY A 47 30.69 -31.00 -16.21
CA GLY A 47 31.22 -30.37 -17.43
C GLY A 47 30.85 -28.89 -17.53
N CYS A 48 29.57 -28.56 -17.29
CA CYS A 48 29.08 -27.19 -17.25
C CYS A 48 29.78 -26.36 -16.16
N THR A 49 29.94 -26.90 -14.96
CA THR A 49 30.60 -26.19 -13.84
C THR A 49 32.08 -25.95 -14.14
N THR A 50 32.80 -26.95 -14.67
CA THR A 50 34.20 -26.80 -15.08
C THR A 50 34.34 -25.72 -16.16
N PHE A 51 33.47 -25.72 -17.17
CA PHE A 51 33.44 -24.68 -18.19
C PHE A 51 33.22 -23.29 -17.59
N SER A 52 32.28 -23.15 -16.64
CA SER A 52 32.03 -21.88 -15.95
C SER A 52 33.22 -21.42 -15.11
N VAL A 53 33.95 -22.33 -14.45
CA VAL A 53 35.17 -21.98 -13.70
C VAL A 53 36.27 -21.50 -14.65
N ILE A 54 36.49 -22.19 -15.78
CA ILE A 54 37.46 -21.76 -16.79
C ILE A 54 37.06 -20.40 -17.35
N SER A 55 35.78 -20.20 -17.66
CA SER A 55 35.25 -18.94 -18.17
C SER A 55 35.48 -17.79 -17.18
N PHE A 56 35.23 -18.03 -15.89
CA PHE A 56 35.47 -17.06 -14.84
C PHE A 56 36.93 -16.65 -14.73
N ILE A 57 37.86 -17.60 -14.86
CA ILE A 57 39.31 -17.32 -14.88
C ILE A 57 39.67 -16.44 -16.08
N LEU A 58 39.13 -16.74 -17.27
CA LEU A 58 39.36 -15.96 -18.49
C LEU A 58 38.78 -14.53 -18.38
N GLU A 59 37.64 -14.38 -17.71
CA GLU A 59 37.02 -13.08 -17.44
C GLU A 59 37.82 -12.24 -16.42
N ILE A 60 38.37 -12.86 -15.37
CA ILE A 60 39.28 -12.18 -14.42
C ILE A 60 40.54 -11.71 -15.12
N ALA A 61 41.10 -12.56 -15.98
CA ALA A 61 42.30 -12.26 -16.75
C ALA A 61 42.06 -11.24 -17.90
N ASN A 62 40.84 -10.73 -18.07
CA ASN A 62 40.44 -9.81 -19.15
C ASN A 62 40.78 -10.32 -20.56
N VAL A 63 40.78 -11.65 -20.75
CA VAL A 63 41.04 -12.28 -22.06
C VAL A 63 39.82 -12.17 -22.98
N ILE A 64 38.63 -12.02 -22.40
CA ILE A 64 37.36 -12.00 -23.11
C ILE A 64 36.60 -10.71 -22.77
N ASP A 65 36.25 -9.94 -23.80
CA ASP A 65 35.39 -8.77 -23.66
C ASP A 65 33.91 -9.18 -23.71
N LEU A 66 33.28 -9.20 -22.54
CA LEU A 66 31.85 -9.44 -22.37
C LEU A 66 31.06 -8.14 -22.18
N SER A 67 31.67 -6.97 -22.44
CA SER A 67 31.06 -5.68 -22.20
C SER A 67 30.49 -5.60 -20.77
N GLY A 68 29.19 -5.28 -20.62
CA GLY A 68 28.51 -5.19 -19.32
C GLY A 68 28.33 -6.52 -18.59
N TYR A 69 28.45 -7.68 -19.26
CA TYR A 69 28.22 -9.01 -18.67
C TYR A 69 29.47 -9.65 -18.03
N ARG A 70 30.45 -8.83 -17.63
CA ARG A 70 31.60 -9.31 -16.87
C ARG A 70 31.15 -10.07 -15.61
N PHE A 71 31.74 -11.23 -15.35
CA PHE A 71 31.42 -12.15 -14.25
C PHE A 71 30.12 -12.95 -14.37
N VAL A 72 29.50 -13.00 -15.56
CA VAL A 72 28.29 -13.83 -15.79
C VAL A 72 28.54 -15.33 -15.54
N SER A 73 29.77 -15.81 -15.75
CA SER A 73 30.14 -17.21 -15.52
C SER A 73 30.00 -17.67 -14.06
N VAL A 74 30.06 -16.76 -13.08
CA VAL A 74 29.82 -17.05 -11.65
C VAL A 74 28.47 -17.72 -11.43
N VAL A 75 27.48 -17.36 -12.24
CA VAL A 75 26.12 -17.89 -12.19
C VAL A 75 26.13 -19.39 -12.50
N GLY A 76 26.89 -19.80 -13.52
CA GLY A 76 27.06 -21.19 -13.87
C GLY A 76 27.77 -22.00 -12.78
N ILE A 77 28.72 -21.38 -12.06
CA ILE A 77 29.38 -21.99 -10.90
C ILE A 77 28.36 -22.22 -9.77
N ILE A 78 27.60 -21.19 -9.39
CA ILE A 78 26.61 -21.27 -8.30
C ILE A 78 25.52 -22.30 -8.64
N LEU A 79 24.91 -22.20 -9.83
CA LEU A 79 23.86 -23.13 -10.24
C LEU A 79 24.40 -24.55 -10.43
N GLY A 80 25.64 -24.69 -10.89
CA GLY A 80 26.36 -25.95 -10.97
C GLY A 80 26.50 -26.61 -9.60
N ALA A 81 26.99 -25.87 -8.60
CA ALA A 81 27.12 -26.33 -7.23
C ALA A 81 25.77 -26.72 -6.61
N VAL A 82 24.73 -25.89 -6.78
CA VAL A 82 23.37 -26.19 -6.30
C VAL A 82 22.85 -27.48 -6.95
N THR A 83 22.97 -27.60 -8.27
CA THR A 83 22.47 -28.78 -9.00
C THR A 83 23.25 -30.04 -8.61
N PHE A 84 24.57 -29.92 -8.42
CA PHE A 84 25.42 -31.02 -7.96
C PHE A 84 25.02 -31.51 -6.55
N ALA A 85 24.76 -30.57 -5.64
CA ALA A 85 24.26 -30.89 -4.30
C ALA A 85 22.92 -31.63 -4.36
N VAL A 86 21.99 -31.20 -5.22
CA VAL A 86 20.69 -31.87 -5.42
C VAL A 86 20.87 -33.29 -5.96
N VAL A 87 21.71 -33.48 -6.98
CA VAL A 87 21.99 -34.82 -7.54
C VAL A 87 22.58 -35.77 -6.49
N THR A 88 23.31 -35.24 -5.51
CA THR A 88 24.01 -36.02 -4.48
C THR A 88 23.17 -36.26 -3.22
N LEU A 89 22.34 -35.29 -2.83
CA LEU A 89 21.65 -35.27 -1.53
C LEU A 89 20.14 -35.49 -1.64
N LYS A 90 19.55 -35.60 -2.84
CA LYS A 90 18.10 -35.75 -3.03
C LYS A 90 17.47 -36.87 -2.18
N ASP A 91 18.19 -37.99 -2.02
CA ASP A 91 17.70 -39.18 -1.31
C ASP A 91 17.72 -38.98 0.23
N LYS A 92 18.39 -37.92 0.72
CA LYS A 92 18.40 -37.51 2.13
C LYS A 92 17.28 -36.53 2.49
N ILE A 93 16.56 -35.99 1.50
CA ILE A 93 15.46 -35.03 1.75
C ILE A 93 14.24 -35.79 2.27
N PRO A 94 13.68 -35.46 3.45
CA PRO A 94 12.49 -36.16 3.95
C PRO A 94 11.32 -36.07 2.96
N ALA A 95 10.63 -37.19 2.73
CA ALA A 95 9.57 -37.32 1.73
C ALA A 95 8.44 -36.28 1.88
N LYS A 96 8.21 -35.79 3.11
CA LYS A 96 7.23 -34.73 3.40
C LYS A 96 7.61 -33.40 2.75
N PHE A 97 8.90 -33.05 2.71
CA PHE A 97 9.41 -31.76 2.24
C PHE A 97 9.90 -31.77 0.80
N ILE A 98 10.08 -32.95 0.20
CA ILE A 98 10.73 -33.09 -1.11
C ILE A 98 10.08 -32.26 -2.23
N GLU A 99 8.74 -32.23 -2.31
CA GLU A 99 8.05 -31.42 -3.33
C GLU A 99 8.26 -29.92 -3.15
N THR A 100 8.19 -29.45 -1.90
CA THR A 100 8.40 -28.04 -1.55
C THR A 100 9.85 -27.64 -1.84
N ALA A 101 10.82 -28.48 -1.48
CA ALA A 101 12.23 -28.26 -1.75
C ALA A 101 12.51 -28.22 -3.26
N TYR A 102 11.94 -29.14 -4.03
CA TYR A 102 12.07 -29.16 -5.49
C TYR A 102 11.46 -27.92 -6.15
N PHE A 103 10.31 -27.44 -5.66
CA PHE A 103 9.75 -26.19 -6.14
C PHE A 103 10.66 -25.00 -5.80
N ALA A 104 11.15 -24.92 -4.56
CA ALA A 104 12.05 -23.86 -4.10
C ALA A 104 13.35 -23.78 -4.91
N LEU A 105 13.92 -24.94 -5.29
CA LEU A 105 15.13 -25.01 -6.12
C LEU A 105 14.88 -24.56 -7.55
N ARG A 106 13.76 -24.97 -8.16
CA ARG A 106 13.38 -24.50 -9.50
C ARG A 106 13.12 -23.01 -9.53
N LEU A 107 12.43 -22.51 -8.51
CA LEU A 107 12.16 -21.10 -8.37
C LEU A 107 13.46 -20.32 -8.22
N LEU A 108 14.43 -20.84 -7.46
CA LEU A 108 15.75 -20.22 -7.29
C LEU A 108 16.42 -20.05 -8.65
N THR A 109 16.44 -21.10 -9.46
CA THR A 109 16.97 -21.05 -10.82
C THR A 109 16.24 -20.01 -11.66
N VAL A 110 14.91 -20.05 -11.74
CA VAL A 110 14.14 -19.08 -12.53
C VAL A 110 14.40 -17.65 -12.07
N SER A 111 14.40 -17.37 -10.76
CA SER A 111 14.67 -16.05 -10.21
C SER A 111 16.08 -15.54 -10.54
N ILE A 112 17.09 -16.41 -10.46
CA ILE A 112 18.46 -16.09 -10.89
C ILE A 112 18.49 -15.75 -12.38
N GLY A 113 17.88 -16.59 -13.23
CA GLY A 113 17.82 -16.35 -14.67
C GLY A 113 17.13 -15.05 -15.05
N LEU A 114 16.01 -14.72 -14.39
CA LEU A 114 15.32 -13.45 -14.58
C LEU A 114 16.20 -12.26 -14.17
N GLU A 115 16.87 -12.36 -13.02
CA GLU A 115 17.77 -11.30 -12.53
C GLU A 115 18.92 -11.01 -13.50
N ILE A 116 19.52 -12.04 -14.07
CA ILE A 116 20.69 -11.88 -14.94
C ILE A 116 20.29 -11.52 -16.36
N PHE A 117 19.40 -12.30 -16.97
CA PHE A 117 19.16 -12.24 -18.43
C PHE A 117 17.97 -11.35 -18.81
N VAL A 118 17.06 -11.04 -17.88
CA VAL A 118 15.90 -10.17 -18.15
C VAL A 118 16.13 -8.80 -17.55
N PHE A 119 16.33 -8.73 -16.24
CA PHE A 119 16.44 -7.43 -15.54
C PHE A 119 17.80 -6.72 -15.69
N ASN A 120 18.79 -7.38 -16.28
CA ASN A 120 20.08 -6.80 -16.68
C ASN A 120 20.33 -6.97 -18.20
N ILE A 121 19.26 -7.06 -19.01
CA ILE A 121 19.39 -7.22 -20.47
C ILE A 121 20.21 -6.10 -21.12
N ASN A 122 20.11 -4.87 -20.60
CA ASN A 122 20.86 -3.70 -21.08
C ASN A 122 22.39 -3.86 -20.94
N SER A 123 22.88 -4.79 -20.11
CA SER A 123 24.31 -5.12 -20.04
C SER A 123 24.85 -5.82 -21.30
N ALA A 124 23.96 -6.34 -22.17
CA ALA A 124 24.32 -6.94 -23.45
C ALA A 124 24.26 -5.94 -24.60
N HIS A 125 23.86 -4.69 -24.34
CA HIS A 125 23.49 -3.74 -25.39
C HIS A 125 24.62 -3.41 -26.38
N LEU A 126 25.87 -3.45 -25.90
CA LEU A 126 27.05 -3.22 -26.74
C LEU A 126 27.62 -4.51 -27.37
N LEU A 127 27.02 -5.69 -27.13
CA LEU A 127 27.46 -6.93 -27.75
C LEU A 127 27.12 -6.97 -29.25
N GLY A 128 28.03 -7.54 -30.05
CA GLY A 128 27.79 -7.83 -31.46
C GLY A 128 28.23 -6.76 -32.46
N LYS A 129 28.60 -5.56 -32.00
CA LYS A 129 29.22 -4.50 -32.81
C LYS A 129 30.45 -3.94 -32.08
N GLU A 130 31.39 -3.36 -32.82
CA GLU A 130 32.52 -2.66 -32.22
C GLU A 130 32.10 -1.23 -31.85
N TYR A 131 31.96 -0.99 -30.55
CA TYR A 131 31.71 0.34 -30.01
C TYR A 131 32.98 0.86 -29.35
N LYS A 132 33.47 2.02 -29.78
CA LYS A 132 34.64 2.67 -29.19
C LYS A 132 34.19 3.59 -28.05
N VAL A 133 34.70 3.35 -26.84
CA VAL A 133 34.50 4.24 -25.70
C VAL A 133 35.13 5.59 -26.02
N LYS A 134 34.35 6.67 -25.88
CA LYS A 134 34.83 8.03 -26.11
C LYS A 134 34.24 8.97 -25.06
N THR A 135 35.11 9.52 -24.22
CA THR A 135 34.71 10.61 -23.31
C THR A 135 34.73 11.93 -24.08
N LEU A 136 33.62 12.67 -24.01
CA LEU A 136 33.48 13.95 -24.67
C LEU A 136 34.07 15.04 -23.77
N ASN A 137 34.88 15.92 -24.36
CA ASN A 137 35.44 17.08 -23.66
C ASN A 137 34.49 18.28 -23.85
N PRO A 138 33.84 18.81 -22.79
CA PRO A 138 32.94 19.96 -22.90
C PRO A 138 33.57 21.19 -23.58
N ALA A 139 34.90 21.34 -23.54
CA ALA A 139 35.60 22.43 -24.23
C ALA A 139 35.56 22.34 -25.77
N GLN A 140 35.14 21.20 -26.32
CA GLN A 140 34.95 21.00 -27.75
C GLN A 140 33.47 21.17 -28.18
N ALA A 141 32.57 21.46 -27.24
CA ALA A 141 31.16 21.64 -27.51
C ALA A 141 30.84 23.10 -27.88
N TYR A 142 29.83 23.28 -28.73
CA TYR A 142 29.11 24.55 -28.83
C TYR A 142 28.12 24.61 -27.68
N VAL A 143 28.24 25.60 -26.80
CA VAL A 143 27.47 25.66 -25.56
C VAL A 143 26.50 26.84 -25.54
N GLU A 144 25.34 26.62 -24.93
CA GLU A 144 24.35 27.63 -24.58
C GLU A 144 24.08 27.55 -23.07
N ASN A 145 24.19 28.68 -22.37
CA ASN A 145 23.99 28.75 -20.91
C ASN A 145 24.75 27.65 -20.13
N PHE A 146 26.04 27.44 -20.45
CA PHE A 146 26.90 26.47 -19.78
C PHE A 146 28.34 26.97 -19.71
N ASP A 147 28.92 26.97 -18.50
CA ASP A 147 30.32 27.30 -18.25
C ASP A 147 31.17 26.02 -18.22
N VAL A 148 32.04 25.89 -19.23
CA VAL A 148 32.94 24.76 -19.43
C VAL A 148 33.99 24.63 -18.32
N ASN A 149 34.40 25.73 -17.67
CA ASN A 149 35.43 25.71 -16.64
C ASN A 149 34.90 25.14 -15.33
N THR A 150 33.66 25.49 -14.99
CA THR A 150 33.00 25.00 -13.78
C THR A 150 32.20 23.71 -14.02
N GLY A 151 31.88 23.40 -15.28
CA GLY A 151 31.02 22.28 -15.67
C GLY A 151 29.55 22.50 -15.28
N LYS A 152 29.08 23.74 -15.19
CA LYS A 152 27.73 24.09 -14.69
C LYS A 152 26.99 25.00 -15.65
N ASN A 153 25.65 25.05 -15.58
CA ASN A 153 24.89 26.13 -16.21
C ASN A 153 25.25 27.49 -15.60
N ALA A 154 25.20 28.56 -16.40
CA ALA A 154 25.58 29.90 -15.97
C ALA A 154 24.44 30.60 -15.19
N TYR A 155 23.20 30.34 -15.58
CA TYR A 155 21.98 30.81 -14.93
C TYR A 155 20.84 29.79 -15.11
N GLY A 156 19.74 29.99 -14.39
CA GLY A 156 18.56 29.13 -14.48
C GLY A 156 17.84 29.25 -15.83
N GLY A 157 17.33 28.14 -16.36
CA GLY A 157 16.64 28.06 -17.65
C GLY A 157 17.17 26.93 -18.53
N HIS A 158 17.03 27.09 -19.84
CA HIS A 158 17.50 26.12 -20.83
C HIS A 158 19.03 26.18 -20.95
N SER A 159 19.67 25.02 -21.01
CA SER A 159 21.10 24.86 -21.26
C SER A 159 21.33 23.78 -22.32
N SER A 160 22.33 23.98 -23.18
CA SER A 160 22.68 22.98 -24.20
C SER A 160 24.18 22.85 -24.47
N LEU A 161 24.62 21.64 -24.81
CA LEU A 161 25.98 21.30 -25.23
C LEU A 161 25.92 20.51 -26.55
N GLU A 162 26.47 21.06 -27.62
CA GLU A 162 26.43 20.46 -28.95
C GLU A 162 27.82 20.03 -29.43
N PHE A 163 27.98 18.72 -29.69
CA PHE A 163 29.17 18.09 -30.21
C PHE A 163 28.98 17.73 -31.67
N LYS A 164 29.84 18.23 -32.56
CA LYS A 164 29.76 17.98 -34.00
C LYS A 164 30.80 16.96 -34.49
N ALA A 165 30.51 16.36 -35.63
CA ALA A 165 31.44 15.50 -36.38
C ALA A 165 32.04 14.32 -35.57
N LEU A 166 31.24 13.69 -34.70
CA LEU A 166 31.64 12.55 -33.87
C LEU A 166 32.01 11.31 -34.71
N ASN A 167 31.25 11.03 -35.77
CA ASN A 167 31.51 9.99 -36.77
C ASN A 167 31.72 8.57 -36.20
N ILE A 168 31.02 8.21 -35.13
CA ILE A 168 31.10 6.90 -34.48
C ILE A 168 29.71 6.30 -34.24
N PRO A 169 29.57 4.97 -34.25
CA PRO A 169 28.35 4.33 -33.75
C PRO A 169 28.25 4.56 -32.24
N VAL A 170 27.05 4.92 -31.76
CA VAL A 170 26.77 5.17 -30.34
C VAL A 170 25.67 4.21 -29.88
N GLY A 171 26.04 3.30 -28.99
CA GLY A 171 25.13 2.32 -28.37
C GLY A 171 24.75 2.69 -26.94
N THR A 172 25.56 3.45 -26.22
CA THR A 172 25.20 3.96 -24.88
C THR A 172 25.70 5.39 -24.70
N ILE A 173 25.00 6.16 -23.88
CA ILE A 173 25.46 7.47 -23.39
C ILE A 173 25.44 7.43 -21.86
N GLU A 174 26.57 7.74 -21.24
CA GLU A 174 26.66 8.02 -19.81
C GLU A 174 26.80 9.52 -19.59
N ILE A 175 25.97 10.08 -18.70
CA ILE A 175 26.07 11.47 -18.25
C ILE A 175 26.10 11.53 -16.72
N ASP A 176 27.26 11.92 -16.18
CA ASP A 176 27.41 12.21 -14.75
C ASP A 176 27.03 13.67 -14.52
N GLY A 177 25.72 13.90 -14.43
CA GLY A 177 25.12 15.22 -14.25
C GLY A 177 24.23 15.27 -13.01
N MET A 178 24.37 16.29 -12.15
CA MET A 178 23.57 16.42 -10.93
C MET A 178 23.12 17.86 -10.67
N SER A 179 21.84 18.02 -10.35
CA SER A 179 21.28 19.25 -9.77
C SER A 179 21.69 19.40 -8.29
N ASP A 180 21.92 20.65 -7.87
CA ASP A 180 22.13 21.02 -6.48
C ASP A 180 20.83 21.11 -5.66
N LYS A 181 19.67 21.18 -6.34
CA LYS A 181 18.35 21.36 -5.70
C LYS A 181 17.39 20.18 -5.89
N ARG A 182 17.49 19.41 -6.97
CA ARG A 182 16.51 18.36 -7.31
C ARG A 182 17.05 16.94 -7.12
N SER A 183 16.16 15.99 -6.84
CA SER A 183 16.52 14.56 -6.75
C SER A 183 16.65 13.86 -8.10
N LEU A 184 16.18 14.50 -9.16
CA LEU A 184 16.11 13.98 -10.52
C LEU A 184 16.46 15.11 -11.50
N THR A 185 17.37 14.84 -12.43
CA THR A 185 17.71 15.75 -13.53
C THR A 185 17.54 15.00 -14.85
N THR A 186 16.71 15.56 -15.75
CA THR A 186 16.48 14.97 -17.07
C THR A 186 17.35 15.65 -18.11
N PHE A 187 18.14 14.86 -18.83
CA PHE A 187 18.95 15.29 -19.97
C PHE A 187 18.37 14.72 -21.26
N HIS A 188 18.13 15.59 -22.23
CA HIS A 188 17.63 15.24 -23.54
C HIS A 188 18.77 15.12 -24.55
N PHE A 189 18.68 14.17 -25.48
CA PHE A 189 19.70 13.92 -26.49
C PHE A 189 19.12 14.07 -27.89
N ASP A 190 19.44 15.17 -28.57
CA ASP A 190 19.17 15.35 -30.00
C ASP A 190 20.34 14.82 -30.82
N ILE A 191 20.06 14.16 -31.94
CA ILE A 191 21.12 13.55 -32.76
C ILE A 191 20.95 13.81 -34.26
N THR A 192 22.06 13.77 -34.99
CA THR A 192 22.10 13.50 -36.42
C THR A 192 22.82 12.17 -36.65
N ASP A 193 22.29 11.31 -37.52
CA ASP A 193 22.85 9.97 -37.79
C ASP A 193 22.87 9.64 -39.28
N GLU A 194 23.38 8.46 -39.66
CA GLU A 194 23.47 8.02 -41.06
C GLU A 194 22.12 8.03 -41.81
N THR A 195 21.00 7.91 -41.07
CA THR A 195 19.66 7.91 -41.66
C THR A 195 19.03 9.30 -41.69
N ASN A 196 19.57 10.27 -40.95
CA ASN A 196 19.08 11.64 -40.88
C ASN A 196 20.22 12.61 -40.55
N SER A 197 21.04 12.91 -41.56
CA SER A 197 22.23 13.75 -41.43
C SER A 197 21.97 15.24 -41.59
N GLY A 198 20.87 15.62 -42.26
CA GLY A 198 20.58 17.01 -42.62
C GLY A 198 19.85 17.83 -41.54
N SER A 199 19.34 17.19 -40.47
CA SER A 199 18.62 17.86 -39.38
C SER A 199 18.65 17.02 -38.11
N TYR A 200 18.51 17.67 -36.95
CA TYR A 200 18.42 16.98 -35.67
C TYR A 200 17.11 16.18 -35.55
N ARG A 201 17.22 14.92 -35.16
CA ARG A 201 16.12 14.20 -34.52
C ARG A 201 16.03 14.71 -33.08
N ILE A 202 14.89 15.27 -32.71
CA ILE A 202 14.68 15.88 -31.40
C ILE A 202 14.24 14.81 -30.39
N ASN A 203 14.92 14.77 -29.24
CA ASN A 203 14.67 13.87 -28.12
C ASN A 203 14.49 12.36 -28.46
N PRO A 204 15.25 11.74 -29.40
CA PRO A 204 15.18 10.30 -29.62
C PRO A 204 15.64 9.45 -28.41
N ALA A 205 16.36 10.07 -27.46
CA ALA A 205 16.73 9.48 -26.18
C ALA A 205 16.79 10.55 -25.08
N TRP A 206 16.66 10.14 -23.83
CA TRP A 206 16.86 11.00 -22.66
C TRP A 206 17.41 10.19 -21.47
N ALA A 207 18.12 10.86 -20.55
CA ALA A 207 18.62 10.30 -19.30
C ALA A 207 17.93 10.97 -18.11
N ASP A 208 17.36 10.15 -17.23
CA ASP A 208 16.76 10.58 -15.98
C ASP A 208 17.73 10.30 -14.83
N VAL A 209 18.63 11.24 -14.55
CA VAL A 209 19.71 11.05 -13.58
C VAL A 209 19.19 11.32 -12.17
N ILE A 210 19.17 10.26 -11.36
CA ILE A 210 18.77 10.30 -9.96
C ILE A 210 19.98 10.68 -9.11
N TYR A 211 19.75 11.57 -8.15
CA TYR A 211 20.75 12.05 -7.20
C TYR A 211 21.53 10.90 -6.56
N LYS A 212 22.87 10.91 -6.73
CA LYS A 212 23.82 9.90 -6.24
C LYS A 212 23.53 8.45 -6.68
N ASN A 213 22.94 8.26 -7.86
CA ASN A 213 22.69 6.93 -8.42
C ASN A 213 23.38 6.74 -9.79
N GLU A 214 24.56 6.14 -9.78
CA GLU A 214 25.36 5.87 -11.00
C GLU A 214 24.61 5.04 -12.05
N ARG A 215 23.68 4.16 -11.63
CA ARG A 215 22.93 3.31 -12.58
C ARG A 215 22.01 4.15 -13.45
N SER A 216 21.50 5.26 -12.93
CA SER A 216 20.61 6.17 -13.66
C SER A 216 21.31 7.07 -14.68
N GLN A 217 22.65 7.13 -14.63
CA GLN A 217 23.47 7.96 -15.51
C GLN A 217 23.66 7.35 -16.90
N ASN A 218 23.37 6.06 -17.07
CA ASN A 218 23.66 5.32 -18.29
C ASN A 218 22.37 5.02 -19.06
N VAL A 219 22.33 5.39 -20.34
CA VAL A 219 21.17 5.19 -21.21
C VAL A 219 21.55 4.29 -22.40
N PRO A 220 20.82 3.21 -22.68
CA PRO A 220 20.97 2.45 -23.90
C PRO A 220 20.36 3.22 -25.09
N CYS A 221 21.14 3.34 -26.17
CA CYS A 221 20.75 4.07 -27.39
C CYS A 221 20.60 3.11 -28.57
N ASN A 222 19.53 3.28 -29.34
CA ASN A 222 19.24 2.48 -30.55
C ASN A 222 19.35 3.33 -31.82
N PHE A 223 20.45 4.07 -31.97
CA PHE A 223 20.67 4.97 -33.10
C PHE A 223 21.09 4.22 -34.37
N SER A 224 20.88 4.83 -35.54
CA SER A 224 21.13 4.18 -36.83
C SER A 224 22.49 4.55 -37.41
N GLY A 225 23.36 3.56 -37.56
CA GLY A 225 24.68 3.76 -38.16
C GLY A 225 25.61 4.61 -37.29
N LYS A 226 26.44 5.44 -37.93
CA LYS A 226 27.28 6.43 -37.23
C LYS A 226 26.46 7.66 -36.87
N LEU A 227 26.71 8.15 -35.66
CA LEU A 227 26.22 9.43 -35.17
C LEU A 227 27.19 10.54 -35.59
N TYR A 228 26.65 11.61 -36.18
CA TYR A 228 27.43 12.76 -36.64
C TYR A 228 27.47 13.84 -35.59
N ASP A 229 26.31 14.34 -35.16
CA ASP A 229 26.21 15.39 -34.16
C ASP A 229 25.31 14.93 -32.99
N LEU A 230 25.68 15.35 -31.78
CA LEU A 230 24.96 15.09 -30.53
C LEU A 230 24.76 16.42 -29.81
N ARG A 231 23.53 16.80 -29.55
CA ARG A 231 23.19 17.92 -28.67
C ARG A 231 22.53 17.39 -27.41
N ILE A 232 23.06 17.81 -26.28
CA ILE A 232 22.56 17.48 -24.95
C ILE A 232 21.89 18.73 -24.38
N SER A 233 20.66 18.63 -23.91
CA SER A 233 19.95 19.75 -23.31
C SER A 233 19.28 19.38 -21.99
N PHE A 234 19.13 20.36 -21.12
CA PHE A 234 18.45 20.22 -19.83
C PHE A 234 17.88 21.58 -19.39
N ASP A 235 16.84 21.54 -18.56
CA ASP A 235 16.16 22.73 -18.06
C ASP A 235 16.27 22.83 -16.54
N THR A 236 16.54 24.03 -16.07
CA THR A 236 16.70 24.36 -14.64
C THR A 236 15.72 25.45 -14.21
N GLU A 237 15.27 25.38 -12.95
CA GLU A 237 14.55 26.48 -12.31
C GLU A 237 15.47 27.70 -12.05
N SER A 238 14.87 28.84 -11.70
CA SER A 238 15.63 29.99 -11.20
C SER A 238 16.50 29.58 -9.99
N ASP A 239 17.76 29.98 -10.02
CA ASP A 239 18.78 29.65 -9.01
C ASP A 239 19.08 28.14 -8.84
N GLU A 240 18.78 27.28 -9.82
CA GLU A 240 19.20 25.87 -9.83
C GLU A 240 20.45 25.69 -10.70
N TYR A 241 21.43 24.93 -10.19
CA TYR A 241 22.65 24.61 -10.91
C TYR A 241 22.83 23.10 -11.11
N VAL A 242 23.00 22.70 -12.37
CA VAL A 242 23.32 21.33 -12.78
C VAL A 242 24.80 21.26 -13.15
N GLU A 243 25.54 20.43 -12.42
CA GLU A 243 26.95 20.13 -12.68
C GLU A 243 27.08 18.87 -13.53
N ILE A 244 27.70 18.98 -14.70
CA ILE A 244 28.08 17.84 -15.56
C ILE A 244 29.57 17.58 -15.40
N LYS A 245 29.92 16.46 -14.75
CA LYS A 245 31.30 16.04 -14.51
C LYS A 245 31.91 15.31 -15.69
N SER A 246 31.13 14.45 -16.34
CA SER A 246 31.61 13.70 -17.50
C SER A 246 30.45 13.26 -18.41
N ILE A 247 30.77 13.17 -19.70
CA ILE A 247 29.89 12.60 -20.71
C ILE A 247 30.71 11.53 -21.45
N THR A 248 30.27 10.27 -21.38
CA THR A 248 31.00 9.15 -22.00
C THR A 248 30.10 8.37 -22.95
N LEU A 249 30.50 8.29 -24.22
CA LEU A 249 29.85 7.46 -25.22
C LEU A 249 30.36 6.02 -25.13
N ASN A 250 29.46 5.07 -25.35
CA ASN A 250 29.73 3.64 -25.46
C ASN A 250 30.33 2.99 -24.20
N LYS A 251 30.19 3.60 -23.01
CA LYS A 251 30.57 2.93 -21.76
C LYS A 251 29.61 1.75 -21.49
N PRO A 252 30.12 0.55 -21.19
CA PRO A 252 29.27 -0.61 -20.90
C PRO A 252 28.41 -0.43 -19.65
N ILE A 253 27.13 -0.81 -19.75
CA ILE A 253 26.21 -0.88 -18.61
C ILE A 253 26.53 -2.16 -17.82
N MET A 254 27.26 -2.02 -16.71
CA MET A 254 27.71 -3.18 -15.94
C MET A 254 26.54 -3.94 -15.29
N LEU A 255 26.57 -5.27 -15.37
CA LEU A 255 25.62 -6.15 -14.70
C LEU A 255 25.64 -5.89 -13.20
N ARG A 256 24.47 -5.64 -12.62
CA ARG A 256 24.31 -5.42 -11.18
C ARG A 256 23.15 -6.25 -10.64
N PHE A 257 23.50 -7.32 -9.92
CA PHE A 257 22.53 -8.20 -9.28
C PHE A 257 21.82 -7.49 -8.13
N SER A 258 20.50 -7.32 -8.24
CA SER A 258 19.66 -6.76 -7.17
C SER A 258 19.18 -7.87 -6.24
N ILE A 259 19.82 -7.96 -5.06
CA ILE A 259 19.40 -8.88 -4.00
C ILE A 259 17.95 -8.60 -3.58
N VAL A 260 17.56 -7.32 -3.53
CA VAL A 260 16.20 -6.90 -3.15
C VAL A 260 15.18 -7.44 -4.14
N ARG A 261 15.36 -7.21 -5.45
CA ARG A 261 14.44 -7.70 -6.49
C ARG A 261 14.39 -9.23 -6.53
N PHE A 262 15.55 -9.88 -6.46
CA PHE A 262 15.64 -11.32 -6.39
C PHE A 262 14.83 -11.89 -5.20
N LEU A 263 15.01 -11.34 -4.00
CA LEU A 263 14.28 -11.77 -2.80
C LEU A 263 12.77 -11.49 -2.91
N MET A 264 12.37 -10.33 -3.43
CA MET A 264 10.96 -10.01 -3.66
C MET A 264 10.30 -11.04 -4.59
N LEU A 265 10.93 -11.36 -5.73
CA LEU A 265 10.43 -12.36 -6.68
C LEU A 265 10.38 -13.75 -6.06
N TYR A 266 11.47 -14.17 -5.41
CA TYR A 266 11.59 -15.50 -4.83
C TYR A 266 10.59 -15.73 -3.70
N VAL A 267 10.52 -14.81 -2.74
CA VAL A 267 9.61 -14.93 -1.58
C VAL A 267 8.15 -14.85 -2.03
N THR A 268 7.82 -13.92 -2.94
CA THR A 268 6.43 -13.77 -3.43
C THR A 268 5.96 -14.99 -4.20
N ALA A 269 6.76 -15.49 -5.14
CA ALA A 269 6.40 -16.68 -5.91
C ALA A 269 6.35 -17.94 -5.03
N PHE A 270 7.23 -18.06 -4.04
CA PHE A 270 7.17 -19.15 -3.06
C PHE A 270 5.91 -19.07 -2.20
N PHE A 271 5.53 -17.87 -1.76
CA PHE A 271 4.30 -17.66 -1.01
C PHE A 271 3.04 -18.01 -1.83
N ILE A 272 2.99 -17.60 -3.10
CA ILE A 272 1.92 -17.98 -4.05
C ILE A 272 1.84 -19.50 -4.21
N TYR A 273 2.98 -20.19 -4.31
CA TYR A 273 3.03 -21.64 -4.33
C TYR A 273 2.51 -22.26 -3.03
N ALA A 274 2.91 -21.72 -1.88
CA ALA A 274 2.45 -22.19 -0.57
C ALA A 274 0.93 -22.11 -0.43
N LEU A 275 0.33 -21.03 -0.94
CA LEU A 275 -1.13 -20.83 -1.01
C LEU A 275 -1.84 -21.80 -1.97
N SER A 276 -1.15 -22.29 -3.00
CA SER A 276 -1.69 -23.25 -3.98
C SER A 276 -1.43 -24.71 -3.62
N SER A 277 -0.50 -24.97 -2.69
CA SER A 277 -0.03 -26.30 -2.35
C SER A 277 -0.88 -26.95 -1.27
N LYS A 278 -1.43 -28.14 -1.55
CA LYS A 278 -2.20 -28.94 -0.58
C LYS A 278 -1.37 -29.39 0.62
N ARG A 279 -0.03 -29.39 0.50
CA ARG A 279 0.89 -29.74 1.59
C ARG A 279 1.06 -28.61 2.60
N ILE A 280 0.77 -27.37 2.20
CA ILE A 280 1.04 -26.17 3.00
C ILE A 280 -0.28 -25.50 3.41
N PHE A 281 -0.84 -24.63 2.56
CA PHE A 281 -2.04 -23.85 2.91
C PHE A 281 -3.30 -24.20 2.11
N PHE A 282 -3.21 -24.93 0.98
CA PHE A 282 -4.40 -25.39 0.25
C PHE A 282 -5.02 -26.66 0.87
N ARG A 283 -5.23 -26.62 2.19
CA ARG A 283 -5.86 -27.65 3.03
C ARG A 283 -6.65 -26.97 4.14
N ALA A 284 -7.52 -27.69 4.83
CA ALA A 284 -8.43 -27.09 5.80
C ALA A 284 -7.69 -26.26 6.86
N TYR A 285 -8.23 -25.08 7.17
CA TYR A 285 -7.65 -24.16 8.16
C TYR A 285 -7.45 -24.83 9.53
N SER A 286 -8.35 -25.72 9.93
CA SER A 286 -8.21 -26.50 11.15
C SER A 286 -6.96 -27.40 11.20
N GLU A 287 -6.50 -27.90 10.05
CA GLU A 287 -5.35 -28.84 9.97
C GLU A 287 -4.00 -28.12 10.05
N CYS A 288 -3.96 -26.84 9.70
CA CYS A 288 -2.74 -26.02 9.69
C CYS A 288 -2.89 -24.73 10.52
N LYS A 289 -3.80 -24.76 11.50
CA LYS A 289 -4.22 -23.61 12.29
C LYS A 289 -3.06 -22.84 12.91
N LYS A 290 -2.05 -23.53 13.48
CA LYS A 290 -0.88 -22.90 14.09
C LYS A 290 -0.08 -22.11 13.05
N ASP A 291 0.26 -22.77 11.94
CA ASP A 291 1.06 -22.18 10.87
C ASP A 291 0.34 -21.00 10.21
N SER A 292 -0.96 -21.15 9.92
CA SER A 292 -1.78 -20.07 9.36
C SER A 292 -1.90 -18.87 10.30
N LYS A 293 -2.08 -19.11 11.61
CA LYS A 293 -2.12 -18.02 12.60
C LYS A 293 -0.78 -17.31 12.72
N ASN A 294 0.32 -18.05 12.72
CA ASN A 294 1.66 -17.47 12.73
C ASN A 294 1.89 -16.60 11.50
N CYS A 295 1.46 -17.07 10.32
CA CYS A 295 1.53 -16.29 9.09
C CYS A 295 0.67 -15.01 9.14
N ILE A 296 -0.57 -15.09 9.65
CA ILE A 296 -1.43 -13.92 9.84
C ILE A 296 -0.80 -12.89 10.80
N TRP A 297 -0.22 -13.35 11.92
CA TRP A 297 0.47 -12.46 12.86
C TRP A 297 1.74 -11.88 12.26
N PHE A 298 2.51 -12.66 11.51
CA PHE A 298 3.69 -12.16 10.81
C PHE A 298 3.33 -11.06 9.80
N ILE A 299 2.27 -11.27 9.01
CA ILE A 299 1.73 -10.23 8.11
C ILE A 299 1.28 -9.01 8.91
N THR A 300 0.60 -9.20 10.05
CA THR A 300 0.19 -8.08 10.92
C THR A 300 1.38 -7.27 11.42
N VAL A 301 2.48 -7.93 11.81
CA VAL A 301 3.73 -7.26 12.22
C VAL A 301 4.35 -6.50 11.05
N ILE A 302 4.35 -7.06 9.84
CA ILE A 302 4.80 -6.35 8.63
C ILE A 302 3.96 -5.09 8.41
N LEU A 303 2.63 -5.17 8.51
CA LEU A 303 1.74 -4.02 8.34
C LEU A 303 2.02 -2.92 9.38
N ILE A 304 2.32 -3.29 10.62
CA ILE A 304 2.73 -2.34 11.68
C ILE A 304 4.11 -1.73 11.39
N ALA A 305 5.06 -2.52 10.90
CA ALA A 305 6.37 -2.00 10.51
C ALA A 305 6.26 -1.04 9.32
N VAL A 306 5.41 -1.34 8.34
CA VAL A 306 5.11 -0.45 7.20
C VAL A 306 4.41 0.82 7.67
N SER A 307 3.45 0.75 8.59
CA SER A 307 2.82 1.98 9.12
C SER A 307 3.81 2.84 9.88
N LEU A 308 4.73 2.25 10.64
CA LEU A 308 5.80 2.97 11.33
C LEU A 308 6.77 3.62 10.34
N PHE A 309 7.14 2.91 9.28
CA PHE A 309 7.96 3.44 8.20
C PHE A 309 7.28 4.67 7.55
N VAL A 310 6.01 4.55 7.18
CA VAL A 310 5.21 5.66 6.62
C VAL A 310 5.13 6.85 7.57
N THR A 311 4.83 6.59 8.85
CA THR A 311 4.78 7.63 9.90
C THR A 311 6.12 8.34 10.03
N SER A 312 7.22 7.59 9.92
CA SER A 312 8.58 8.15 9.98
C SER A 312 8.93 8.97 8.73
N MET A 313 8.41 8.60 7.55
CA MET A 313 8.59 9.40 6.33
C MET A 313 7.97 10.79 6.46
N PHE A 314 6.79 10.89 7.09
CA PHE A 314 6.20 12.19 7.41
C PHE A 314 7.09 12.99 8.37
N ARG A 315 7.64 12.37 9.43
CA ARG A 315 8.50 13.08 10.39
C ARG A 315 9.76 13.68 9.76
N ILE A 316 10.31 13.03 8.73
CA ILE A 316 11.53 13.48 8.05
C ILE A 316 11.32 14.77 7.23
N THR A 317 10.07 15.23 7.03
CA THR A 317 9.82 16.54 6.41
C THR A 317 10.24 17.70 7.31
N ASP A 318 10.31 17.49 8.63
CA ASP A 318 10.92 18.42 9.58
C ASP A 318 12.43 18.11 9.71
N PRO A 319 13.33 19.03 9.28
CA PRO A 319 14.78 18.83 9.39
C PRO A 319 15.28 18.63 10.82
N GLU A 320 14.56 19.13 11.82
CA GLU A 320 14.90 19.07 13.24
C GLU A 320 14.11 17.99 14.00
N HIS A 321 13.50 17.04 13.29
CA HIS A 321 12.69 16.00 13.92
C HIS A 321 13.50 15.19 14.94
N SER A 322 12.94 15.03 16.14
CA SER A 322 13.48 14.12 17.16
C SER A 322 12.33 13.56 17.99
N LEU A 323 12.53 12.39 18.61
CA LEU A 323 11.51 11.84 19.51
C LEU A 323 11.28 12.77 20.72
N GLU A 324 12.34 13.42 21.22
CA GLU A 324 12.22 14.37 22.31
C GLU A 324 11.35 15.56 21.92
N LYS A 325 11.59 16.17 20.75
CA LYS A 325 10.78 17.27 20.20
C LYS A 325 9.31 16.86 20.06
N ASP A 326 9.05 15.69 19.50
CA ASP A 326 7.67 15.21 19.29
C ASP A 326 6.91 15.06 20.63
N PHE A 327 7.52 14.44 21.64
CA PHE A 327 6.89 14.15 22.93
C PHE A 327 7.01 15.28 23.95
N LYS A 328 7.67 16.39 23.60
CA LYS A 328 7.69 17.63 24.39
C LYS A 328 7.03 18.78 23.62
N SER A 329 5.99 18.48 22.85
CA SER A 329 5.27 19.49 22.09
C SER A 329 4.53 20.44 23.05
N GLU A 330 4.86 21.73 22.98
CA GLU A 330 4.20 22.79 23.76
C GLU A 330 2.95 23.35 23.07
N SER A 331 2.70 22.93 21.83
CA SER A 331 1.50 23.25 21.07
C SER A 331 0.92 22.02 20.39
N GLY A 332 -0.31 22.14 19.90
CA GLY A 332 -1.05 21.10 19.24
C GLY A 332 -2.07 21.66 18.26
N ASN A 333 -3.10 20.87 17.98
CA ASN A 333 -4.23 21.27 17.16
C ASN A 333 -5.53 21.19 17.96
N GLN A 334 -6.66 21.34 17.27
CA GLN A 334 -7.98 21.36 17.89
C GLN A 334 -8.29 20.14 18.79
N ILE A 335 -7.80 18.94 18.47
CA ILE A 335 -8.00 17.74 19.31
C ILE A 335 -6.88 17.60 20.35
N THR A 336 -5.63 17.86 19.97
CA THR A 336 -4.48 17.54 20.82
C THR A 336 -4.18 18.60 21.87
N GLN A 337 -4.63 19.84 21.67
CA GLN A 337 -4.44 20.98 22.56
C GLN A 337 -5.77 21.64 22.96
N GLU A 338 -6.50 22.24 22.02
CA GLU A 338 -7.60 23.15 22.37
C GLU A 338 -8.73 22.44 23.13
N LEU A 339 -9.15 21.26 22.68
CA LEU A 339 -10.10 20.42 23.42
C LEU A 339 -9.53 19.91 24.75
N VAL A 340 -8.22 19.67 24.84
CA VAL A 340 -7.57 19.25 26.09
C VAL A 340 -7.68 20.37 27.12
N ASP A 341 -7.32 21.60 26.72
CA ASP A 341 -7.35 22.77 27.60
C ASP A 341 -8.77 23.13 28.02
N SER A 342 -9.72 23.08 27.08
CA SER A 342 -11.14 23.31 27.33
C SER A 342 -11.66 22.34 28.40
N LEU A 343 -11.43 21.04 28.21
CA LEU A 343 -11.89 20.01 29.14
C LEU A 343 -11.13 20.05 30.48
N LYS A 344 -9.83 20.35 30.49
CA LYS A 344 -9.03 20.56 31.71
C LYS A 344 -9.63 21.68 32.57
N ASN A 345 -10.13 22.73 31.94
CA ASN A 345 -10.77 23.88 32.60
C ASN A 345 -12.28 23.68 32.85
N GLY A 346 -12.83 22.49 32.58
CA GLY A 346 -14.25 22.20 32.78
C GLY A 346 -15.19 22.96 31.82
N LYS A 347 -14.65 23.46 30.69
CA LYS A 347 -15.41 24.17 29.65
C LYS A 347 -15.64 23.25 28.44
N THR A 348 -16.68 23.56 27.68
CA THR A 348 -16.95 22.97 26.36
C THR A 348 -16.56 23.90 25.22
N THR A 349 -16.44 25.20 25.51
CA THR A 349 -16.00 26.24 24.57
C THR A 349 -14.48 26.24 24.43
N ILE A 350 -14.01 26.59 23.23
CA ILE A 350 -12.60 26.77 22.91
C ILE A 350 -12.20 28.21 23.24
N ASP A 351 -11.10 28.36 23.98
CA ASP A 351 -10.59 29.65 24.47
C ASP A 351 -9.79 30.40 23.39
N ILE A 352 -10.46 30.74 22.29
CA ILE A 352 -9.93 31.57 21.21
C ILE A 352 -10.73 32.87 21.18
N PRO A 353 -10.08 34.05 21.13
CA PRO A 353 -10.78 35.33 21.04
C PRO A 353 -11.75 35.38 19.85
N ILE A 354 -12.98 35.85 20.11
CA ILE A 354 -14.00 36.04 19.08
C ILE A 354 -13.63 37.24 18.23
N ASN A 355 -13.81 37.08 16.92
CA ASN A 355 -13.71 38.17 15.97
C ASN A 355 -15.08 38.85 15.85
N ASP A 356 -15.18 40.09 16.32
CA ASP A 356 -16.42 40.86 16.28
C ASP A 356 -16.95 41.05 14.85
N GLU A 357 -16.07 41.17 13.85
CA GLU A 357 -16.48 41.28 12.46
C GLU A 357 -17.11 39.97 11.95
N LEU A 358 -16.60 38.82 12.39
CA LEU A 358 -17.16 37.50 12.05
C LEU A 358 -18.61 37.36 12.56
N VAL A 359 -18.85 37.65 13.83
CA VAL A 359 -20.18 37.47 14.44
C VAL A 359 -21.20 38.51 13.98
N ASN A 360 -20.73 39.64 13.43
CA ASN A 360 -21.58 40.68 12.85
C ASN A 360 -21.89 40.46 11.36
N LEU A 361 -21.32 39.43 10.71
CA LEU A 361 -21.70 39.06 9.34
C LEU A 361 -23.17 38.62 9.28
N ASP A 362 -23.83 38.94 8.17
CA ASP A 362 -25.19 38.46 7.87
C ASP A 362 -25.24 36.93 7.84
N ASN A 363 -24.21 36.28 7.29
CA ASN A 363 -24.03 34.84 7.35
C ASN A 363 -22.56 34.47 7.62
N PRO A 364 -22.17 34.19 8.88
CA PRO A 364 -20.79 33.82 9.20
C PRO A 364 -20.38 32.44 8.65
N TYR A 365 -21.32 31.60 8.24
CA TYR A 365 -21.04 30.28 7.68
C TYR A 365 -20.72 30.32 6.18
N ASP A 366 -21.15 31.37 5.47
CA ASP A 366 -20.78 31.61 4.09
C ASP A 366 -19.28 31.94 4.02
N TRP A 367 -18.50 31.15 3.28
CA TRP A 367 -17.07 31.37 3.15
C TRP A 367 -16.75 32.67 2.39
N SER A 368 -17.55 33.03 1.39
CA SER A 368 -17.31 34.22 0.57
C SER A 368 -17.49 35.55 1.32
N GLN A 369 -18.13 35.53 2.49
CA GLN A 369 -18.34 36.70 3.33
C GLN A 369 -17.22 36.89 4.37
N ARG A 370 -16.26 35.95 4.44
CA ARG A 370 -15.19 35.95 5.46
C ARG A 370 -13.84 36.43 4.93
N ASP A 371 -13.74 36.85 3.68
CA ASP A 371 -12.44 37.19 3.05
C ASP A 371 -11.79 38.42 3.69
N ASP A 372 -12.57 39.43 4.10
CA ASP A 372 -12.05 40.73 4.54
C ASP A 372 -12.12 40.97 6.07
N ILE A 373 -12.59 39.99 6.85
CA ILE A 373 -12.85 40.18 8.30
C ILE A 373 -11.62 39.91 9.20
N GLY A 374 -10.48 39.55 8.62
CA GLY A 374 -9.30 39.14 9.37
C GLY A 374 -9.35 37.70 9.89
N TYR A 375 -8.67 37.42 11.01
CA TYR A 375 -8.47 36.06 11.51
C TYR A 375 -9.73 35.44 12.12
N TYR A 376 -9.97 34.17 11.81
CA TYR A 376 -10.90 33.28 12.49
C TYR A 376 -10.36 31.84 12.46
N PRO A 377 -10.75 30.97 13.40
CA PRO A 377 -10.23 29.62 13.44
C PRO A 377 -10.94 28.71 12.41
N TRP A 378 -10.19 28.25 11.42
CA TRP A 378 -10.68 27.34 10.37
C TRP A 378 -11.19 26.01 10.95
N ASP A 379 -12.26 25.45 10.40
CA ASP A 379 -12.82 24.14 10.77
C ASP A 379 -13.27 24.03 12.25
N HIS A 380 -13.57 25.18 12.85
CA HIS A 380 -14.21 25.30 14.16
C HIS A 380 -15.71 25.48 14.01
N LEU A 381 -16.44 25.19 15.07
CA LEU A 381 -17.87 25.48 15.15
C LEU A 381 -18.08 26.85 15.76
N LEU A 382 -18.93 27.69 15.17
CA LEU A 382 -19.38 28.96 15.73
C LEU A 382 -20.85 28.86 16.11
N TYR A 383 -21.16 28.93 17.41
CA TYR A 383 -22.53 28.86 17.91
C TYR A 383 -22.74 29.84 19.06
N GLU A 384 -23.78 30.68 18.97
CA GLU A 384 -24.12 31.71 19.97
C GLU A 384 -22.92 32.59 20.39
N GLY A 385 -22.03 32.92 19.44
CA GLY A 385 -20.87 33.78 19.68
C GLY A 385 -19.69 33.09 20.38
N GLU A 386 -19.68 31.76 20.46
CA GLU A 386 -18.60 30.97 21.07
C GLU A 386 -18.06 29.92 20.08
N TYR A 387 -16.78 29.56 20.24
CA TYR A 387 -16.16 28.51 19.43
C TYR A 387 -16.24 27.14 20.10
N TYR A 388 -16.49 26.10 19.31
CA TYR A 388 -16.48 24.70 19.74
C TYR A 388 -15.75 23.82 18.73
N SER A 389 -15.37 22.61 19.13
CA SER A 389 -14.88 21.60 18.19
C SER A 389 -15.99 20.65 17.76
N TYR A 390 -16.00 20.30 16.47
CA TYR A 390 -16.82 19.22 15.93
C TYR A 390 -16.28 17.82 16.30
N TYR A 391 -14.97 17.70 16.54
CA TYR A 391 -14.33 16.39 16.65
C TYR A 391 -14.66 15.68 17.97
N GLY A 392 -14.61 14.35 17.88
CA GLY A 392 -14.97 13.47 18.97
C GLY A 392 -14.05 13.57 20.20
N ILE A 393 -14.65 13.50 21.39
CA ILE A 393 -13.95 13.58 22.69
C ILE A 393 -13.29 12.27 23.12
N ALA A 394 -13.61 11.13 22.49
CA ALA A 394 -13.02 9.83 22.82
C ALA A 394 -11.48 9.82 22.84
N PRO A 395 -10.77 10.25 21.78
CA PRO A 395 -9.31 10.26 21.79
C PRO A 395 -8.75 11.26 22.81
N VAL A 396 -9.48 12.36 23.11
CA VAL A 396 -9.07 13.35 24.12
C VAL A 396 -9.04 12.73 25.51
N ILE A 397 -10.14 12.10 25.92
CA ILE A 397 -10.28 11.49 27.25
C ILE A 397 -9.34 10.28 27.43
N MET A 398 -9.09 9.52 26.36
CA MET A 398 -8.33 8.27 26.44
C MET A 398 -6.82 8.45 26.30
N LEU A 399 -6.36 9.54 25.67
CA LEU A 399 -4.95 9.74 25.35
C LEU A 399 -4.48 11.16 25.65
N PHE A 400 -5.06 12.18 25.01
CA PHE A 400 -4.47 13.52 25.01
C PHE A 400 -4.54 14.22 26.37
N LEU A 401 -5.71 14.23 27.01
CA LEU A 401 -5.90 14.85 28.32
C LEU A 401 -5.09 14.14 29.42
N PRO A 402 -5.15 12.79 29.57
CA PRO A 402 -4.30 12.10 30.54
C PRO A 402 -2.81 12.34 30.32
N TYR A 403 -2.35 12.41 29.06
CA TYR A 403 -0.95 12.69 28.76
C TYR A 403 -0.55 14.08 29.23
N HIS A 404 -1.32 15.11 28.85
CA HIS A 404 -1.04 16.48 29.26
C HIS A 404 -1.08 16.68 30.78
N LEU A 405 -2.00 16.02 31.49
CA LEU A 405 -2.04 16.07 32.96
C LEU A 405 -0.83 15.40 33.64
N ILE A 406 -0.12 14.50 32.95
CA ILE A 406 1.05 13.78 33.49
C ILE A 406 2.36 14.48 33.10
N THR A 407 2.43 15.08 31.91
CA THR A 407 3.69 15.57 31.33
C THR A 407 3.75 17.09 31.15
N ASP A 408 2.63 17.79 31.28
CA ASP A 408 2.42 19.20 30.87
C ASP A 408 2.60 19.48 29.37
N TYR A 409 2.94 18.46 28.56
CA TYR A 409 3.09 18.55 27.10
C TYR A 409 1.88 18.00 26.36
N TYR A 410 1.68 18.40 25.10
CA TYR A 410 0.63 17.87 24.25
C TYR A 410 1.10 16.64 23.47
N PHE A 411 0.29 15.59 23.43
CA PHE A 411 0.67 14.37 22.72
C PHE A 411 0.64 14.60 21.20
N PRO A 412 1.70 14.25 20.47
CA PRO A 412 1.83 14.56 19.05
C PRO A 412 0.87 13.78 18.15
N SER A 413 0.22 14.48 17.21
CA SER A 413 -0.77 13.92 16.28
C SER A 413 -0.23 12.73 15.47
N VAL A 414 1.02 12.83 14.98
CA VAL A 414 1.69 11.78 14.20
C VAL A 414 1.73 10.43 14.94
N TRP A 415 2.05 10.45 16.24
CA TRP A 415 2.13 9.23 17.04
C TRP A 415 0.74 8.74 17.47
N ALA A 416 -0.24 9.64 17.63
CA ALA A 416 -1.60 9.27 18.00
C ALA A 416 -2.30 8.54 16.84
N VAL A 417 -2.18 9.09 15.63
CA VAL A 417 -2.69 8.46 14.40
C VAL A 417 -2.05 7.09 14.21
N TRP A 418 -0.72 6.99 14.37
CA TRP A 418 -0.03 5.70 14.31
C TRP A 418 -0.55 4.71 15.36
N LEU A 419 -0.59 5.12 16.64
CA LEU A 419 -1.02 4.29 17.77
C LEU A 419 -2.44 3.74 17.58
N PHE A 420 -3.41 4.62 17.30
CA PHE A 420 -4.79 4.20 17.09
C PHE A 420 -4.92 3.28 15.87
N GLY A 421 -4.23 3.60 14.78
CA GLY A 421 -4.23 2.79 13.56
C GLY A 421 -3.65 1.39 13.78
N VAL A 422 -2.51 1.24 14.46
CA VAL A 422 -1.89 -0.09 14.71
C VAL A 422 -2.71 -0.93 15.69
N LEU A 423 -3.33 -0.31 16.69
CA LEU A 423 -4.25 -1.01 17.58
C LEU A 423 -5.50 -1.48 16.81
N GLY A 424 -6.03 -0.66 15.88
CA GLY A 424 -7.12 -1.05 14.99
C GLY A 424 -6.74 -2.23 14.09
N ILE A 425 -5.55 -2.20 13.46
CA ILE A 425 -5.01 -3.32 12.68
C ILE A 425 -4.93 -4.59 13.55
N PHE A 426 -4.41 -4.48 14.78
CA PHE A 426 -4.32 -5.59 15.73
C PHE A 426 -5.68 -6.17 16.10
N PHE A 427 -6.67 -5.33 16.43
CA PHE A 427 -8.01 -5.79 16.78
C PHE A 427 -8.76 -6.38 15.58
N LEU A 428 -8.57 -5.85 14.38
CA LEU A 428 -9.11 -6.42 13.15
C LEU A 428 -8.50 -7.82 12.87
N THR A 429 -7.19 -8.01 13.13
CA THR A 429 -6.56 -9.34 13.10
C THR A 429 -7.18 -10.29 14.13
N LYS A 430 -7.37 -9.85 15.39
CA LYS A 430 -8.00 -10.65 16.44
C LYS A 430 -9.45 -11.03 16.08
N PHE A 431 -10.21 -10.08 15.55
CA PHE A 431 -11.56 -10.28 15.04
C PHE A 431 -11.58 -11.35 13.95
N TYR A 432 -10.77 -11.18 12.90
CA TYR A 432 -10.72 -12.09 11.76
C TYR A 432 -10.35 -13.52 12.16
N LEU A 433 -9.33 -13.67 13.02
CA LEU A 433 -8.92 -14.97 13.53
C LEU A 433 -10.02 -15.63 14.38
N CYS A 434 -10.68 -14.86 15.24
CA CYS A 434 -11.80 -15.36 16.04
C CYS A 434 -12.98 -15.78 15.15
N PHE A 435 -13.24 -15.01 14.10
CA PHE A 435 -14.29 -15.26 13.12
C PHE A 435 -14.03 -16.53 12.31
N ALA A 436 -12.84 -16.66 11.73
CA ALA A 436 -12.42 -17.85 10.98
C ALA A 436 -12.43 -19.11 11.86
N ASP A 437 -11.93 -19.00 13.10
CA ASP A 437 -11.95 -20.08 14.08
C ASP A 437 -13.36 -20.54 14.43
N LYS A 438 -14.35 -19.64 14.42
CA LYS A 438 -15.72 -19.97 14.82
C LYS A 438 -16.53 -20.55 13.66
N PHE A 439 -16.41 -19.99 12.47
CA PHE A 439 -17.34 -20.27 11.37
C PHE A 439 -16.73 -20.98 10.17
N PHE A 440 -15.41 -20.90 9.95
CA PHE A 440 -14.79 -21.31 8.68
C PHE A 440 -13.60 -22.26 8.84
N LYS A 441 -13.62 -23.11 9.88
CA LYS A 441 -12.55 -24.09 10.17
C LYS A 441 -12.21 -25.03 9.00
N LYS A 442 -13.21 -25.39 8.19
CA LYS A 442 -13.06 -26.33 7.05
C LYS A 442 -12.60 -25.66 5.76
N ILE A 443 -12.70 -24.33 5.68
CA ILE A 443 -12.24 -23.57 4.52
C ILE A 443 -10.71 -23.69 4.43
N PRO A 444 -10.13 -23.80 3.22
CA PRO A 444 -8.69 -23.82 3.06
C PRO A 444 -7.99 -22.64 3.73
N ALA A 445 -6.88 -22.89 4.41
CA ALA A 445 -6.08 -21.83 5.01
C ALA A 445 -5.63 -20.77 4.01
N SER A 446 -5.40 -21.15 2.75
CA SER A 446 -5.08 -20.21 1.67
C SER A 446 -6.14 -19.13 1.52
N LEU A 447 -7.43 -19.49 1.45
CA LEU A 447 -8.53 -18.54 1.35
C LEU A 447 -8.65 -17.65 2.59
N ILE A 448 -8.42 -18.20 3.79
CA ILE A 448 -8.40 -17.44 5.04
C ILE A 448 -7.23 -16.44 5.06
N LEU A 449 -6.04 -16.86 4.63
CA LEU A 449 -4.86 -15.98 4.55
C LEU A 449 -5.06 -14.85 3.55
N ILE A 450 -5.59 -15.15 2.37
CA ILE A 450 -5.77 -14.14 1.33
C ILE A 450 -6.94 -13.21 1.68
N GLY A 451 -8.03 -13.74 2.24
CA GLY A 451 -9.14 -12.93 2.74
C GLY A 451 -8.68 -11.96 3.84
N PHE A 452 -7.79 -12.40 4.73
CA PHE A 452 -7.15 -11.53 5.71
C PHE A 452 -6.32 -10.41 5.06
N ILE A 453 -5.45 -10.76 4.10
CA ILE A 453 -4.61 -9.78 3.38
C ILE A 453 -5.49 -8.73 2.69
N ILE A 454 -6.47 -9.15 1.90
CA ILE A 454 -7.37 -8.24 1.17
C ILE A 454 -8.09 -7.29 2.14
N MET A 455 -8.61 -7.84 3.25
CA MET A 455 -9.35 -7.06 4.23
C MET A 455 -8.46 -6.02 4.92
N GLN A 456 -7.26 -6.39 5.38
CA GLN A 456 -6.36 -5.44 6.06
C GLN A 456 -5.84 -4.35 5.13
N MET A 457 -5.39 -4.73 3.93
CA MET A 457 -4.83 -3.79 2.95
C MET A 457 -5.86 -2.75 2.51
N SER A 458 -7.13 -3.16 2.39
CA SER A 458 -8.19 -2.32 1.83
C SER A 458 -8.98 -1.51 2.87
N THR A 459 -8.56 -1.50 4.14
CA THR A 459 -9.21 -0.71 5.19
C THR A 459 -9.23 0.78 4.88
N GLY A 460 -8.16 1.33 4.30
CA GLY A 460 -7.98 2.79 4.15
C GLY A 460 -7.17 3.41 5.29
N VAL A 461 -6.83 2.65 6.35
CA VAL A 461 -6.04 3.15 7.50
C VAL A 461 -4.66 3.67 7.08
N PHE A 462 -4.07 3.10 6.02
CA PHE A 462 -2.76 3.51 5.52
C PHE A 462 -2.76 4.91 4.92
N LEU A 463 -3.91 5.40 4.42
CA LEU A 463 -4.06 6.76 3.91
C LEU A 463 -3.99 7.79 5.05
N CYS A 464 -4.30 7.38 6.28
CA CYS A 464 -4.33 8.29 7.43
C CYS A 464 -2.92 8.58 8.01
N TYR A 465 -1.92 7.73 7.77
CA TYR A 465 -0.61 7.89 8.42
C TYR A 465 0.27 9.00 7.83
N PHE A 466 -0.08 9.52 6.65
CA PHE A 466 0.77 10.46 5.91
C PHE A 466 0.46 11.93 6.18
N THR A 467 -0.77 12.25 6.56
CA THR A 467 -1.17 13.62 6.90
C THR A 467 -1.81 13.61 8.28
N PRO A 468 -1.06 13.31 9.35
CA PRO A 468 -1.64 13.03 10.65
C PRO A 468 -2.17 14.29 11.33
N ASN A 469 -3.40 14.68 10.98
CA ASN A 469 -4.10 15.83 11.55
C ASN A 469 -5.31 15.37 12.40
N PHE A 470 -6.09 16.32 12.94
CA PHE A 470 -7.27 16.03 13.74
C PHE A 470 -8.31 15.19 13.00
N TYR A 471 -8.42 15.29 11.66
CA TYR A 471 -9.26 14.39 10.87
C TYR A 471 -8.83 12.94 11.09
N GLU A 472 -7.56 12.63 10.82
CA GLU A 472 -6.96 11.29 10.87
C GLU A 472 -6.98 10.71 12.28
N ILE A 473 -6.83 11.56 13.31
CA ILE A 473 -7.00 11.16 14.72
C ILE A 473 -8.42 10.64 14.97
N ALA A 474 -9.44 11.39 14.52
CA ALA A 474 -10.84 10.97 14.65
C ALA A 474 -11.10 9.65 13.90
N GLN A 475 -10.58 9.49 12.68
CA GLN A 475 -10.81 8.26 11.90
C GLN A 475 -10.10 7.05 12.47
N ASN A 476 -8.81 7.17 12.84
CA ASN A 476 -8.06 6.04 13.37
C ASN A 476 -8.55 5.64 14.78
N SER A 477 -8.95 6.59 15.62
CA SER A 477 -9.58 6.27 16.91
C SER A 477 -10.93 5.57 16.71
N GLY A 478 -11.77 6.05 15.79
CA GLY A 478 -13.01 5.37 15.40
C GLY A 478 -12.78 3.95 14.86
N PHE A 479 -11.77 3.77 14.02
CA PHE A 479 -11.36 2.47 13.48
C PHE A 479 -10.91 1.49 14.58
N LEU A 480 -10.07 1.94 15.51
CA LEU A 480 -9.69 1.16 16.68
C LEU A 480 -10.91 0.68 17.45
N PHE A 481 -11.76 1.62 17.87
CA PHE A 481 -12.87 1.31 18.75
C PHE A 481 -13.93 0.43 18.06
N THR A 482 -14.18 0.63 16.77
CA THR A 482 -15.11 -0.20 16.00
C THR A 482 -14.56 -1.62 15.81
N THR A 483 -13.28 -1.79 15.48
CA THR A 483 -12.66 -3.11 15.30
C THR A 483 -12.52 -3.87 16.62
N ALA A 484 -12.16 -3.17 17.71
CA ALA A 484 -12.14 -3.73 19.06
C ALA A 484 -13.54 -4.16 19.51
N GLY A 485 -14.55 -3.30 19.26
CA GLY A 485 -15.96 -3.60 19.51
C GLY A 485 -16.41 -4.86 18.78
N ALA A 486 -16.13 -4.97 17.48
CA ALA A 486 -16.43 -6.15 16.68
C ALA A 486 -15.73 -7.42 17.22
N TYR A 487 -14.45 -7.33 17.59
CA TYR A 487 -13.71 -8.45 18.18
C TYR A 487 -14.35 -8.94 19.48
N PHE A 488 -14.62 -8.03 20.42
CA PHE A 488 -15.22 -8.39 21.70
C PHE A 488 -16.63 -8.95 21.53
N LEU A 489 -17.41 -8.41 20.58
CA LEU A 489 -18.75 -8.88 20.27
C LEU A 489 -18.76 -10.32 19.75
N ILE A 490 -17.95 -10.65 18.74
CA ILE A 490 -17.86 -12.03 18.23
C ILE A 490 -17.29 -12.99 19.27
N SER A 491 -16.25 -12.57 19.98
CA SER A 491 -15.56 -13.42 20.94
C SER A 491 -16.30 -13.58 22.28
N SER A 492 -17.39 -12.84 22.49
CA SER A 492 -18.33 -13.02 23.59
C SER A 492 -19.21 -14.27 23.44
N ASN A 493 -19.24 -14.89 22.26
CA ASN A 493 -20.11 -16.02 21.92
C ASN A 493 -21.62 -15.72 21.94
N VAL A 494 -22.04 -14.45 21.79
CA VAL A 494 -23.45 -14.12 21.50
C VAL A 494 -23.96 -14.81 20.23
N ILE A 495 -23.05 -15.06 19.28
CA ILE A 495 -23.28 -15.92 18.11
C ILE A 495 -22.24 -17.05 18.01
N GLY A 496 -22.62 -18.12 17.28
CA GLY A 496 -21.87 -19.37 17.16
C GLY A 496 -21.77 -20.16 18.48
N ASP A 497 -20.88 -21.12 18.53
CA ASP A 497 -20.77 -22.06 19.66
C ASP A 497 -20.11 -21.44 20.91
N GLY A 498 -20.36 -22.04 22.08
CA GLY A 498 -19.73 -21.70 23.37
C GLY A 498 -20.62 -20.88 24.32
N LYS A 499 -20.27 -20.83 25.60
CA LYS A 499 -21.00 -20.05 26.61
C LYS A 499 -20.79 -18.55 26.40
N ILE A 500 -21.84 -17.76 26.63
CA ILE A 500 -21.80 -16.29 26.53
C ILE A 500 -20.91 -15.72 27.63
N LYS A 501 -20.00 -14.81 27.25
CA LYS A 501 -19.08 -14.10 28.15
C LYS A 501 -19.53 -12.66 28.33
N ASN A 502 -20.30 -12.38 29.39
CA ASN A 502 -20.90 -11.05 29.62
C ASN A 502 -19.88 -9.91 29.64
N TYR A 503 -18.71 -10.09 30.28
CA TYR A 503 -17.67 -9.05 30.32
C TYR A 503 -17.19 -8.63 28.92
N ARG A 504 -17.15 -9.56 27.95
CA ARG A 504 -16.79 -9.22 26.56
C ARG A 504 -17.89 -8.45 25.86
N ILE A 505 -19.15 -8.67 26.22
CA ILE A 505 -20.25 -7.85 25.68
C ILE A 505 -20.15 -6.42 26.24
N ALA A 506 -19.83 -6.28 27.53
CA ALA A 506 -19.58 -4.96 28.13
C ALA A 506 -18.44 -4.22 27.45
N LEU A 507 -17.31 -4.92 27.20
CA LEU A 507 -16.20 -4.35 26.43
C LEU A 507 -16.61 -4.00 25.00
N ALA A 508 -17.44 -4.83 24.34
CA ALA A 508 -17.93 -4.52 23.00
C ALA A 508 -18.81 -3.26 22.98
N ALA A 509 -19.75 -3.14 23.91
CA ALA A 509 -20.64 -1.97 24.03
C ALA A 509 -19.85 -0.71 24.40
N PHE A 510 -18.88 -0.81 25.31
CA PHE A 510 -17.93 0.27 25.63
C PHE A 510 -17.18 0.73 24.38
N CYS A 511 -16.49 -0.19 23.68
CA CYS A 511 -15.72 0.16 22.49
C CYS A 511 -16.60 0.74 21.39
N LEU A 512 -17.77 0.15 21.08
CA LEU A 512 -18.65 0.70 20.04
C LEU A 512 -19.14 2.11 20.41
N SER A 513 -19.43 2.38 21.68
CA SER A 513 -19.80 3.72 22.15
C SER A 513 -18.63 4.69 22.00
N MET A 514 -17.40 4.29 22.38
CA MET A 514 -16.21 5.11 22.16
C MET A 514 -15.97 5.39 20.68
N GLY A 515 -16.34 4.47 19.77
CA GLY A 515 -16.35 4.72 18.34
C GLY A 515 -17.28 5.87 17.95
N VAL A 516 -18.47 5.96 18.54
CA VAL A 516 -19.41 7.08 18.34
C VAL A 516 -18.82 8.39 18.88
N LEU A 517 -18.22 8.34 20.07
CA LEU A 517 -17.55 9.49 20.69
C LEU A 517 -16.27 9.89 19.94
N SER A 518 -15.72 9.06 19.06
CA SER A 518 -14.68 9.42 18.10
C SER A 518 -15.27 10.05 16.84
N ARG A 519 -16.33 9.44 16.29
CA ARG A 519 -17.02 9.89 15.08
C ARG A 519 -18.52 9.54 15.11
N PRO A 520 -19.41 10.53 14.98
CA PRO A 520 -20.86 10.30 15.03
C PRO A 520 -21.37 9.31 13.97
N THR A 521 -20.74 9.28 12.79
CA THR A 521 -21.08 8.36 11.69
C THR A 521 -21.02 6.88 12.08
N LEU A 522 -20.23 6.54 13.11
CA LEU A 522 -20.07 5.16 13.58
C LEU A 522 -21.22 4.68 14.49
N ALA A 523 -22.16 5.56 14.87
CA ALA A 523 -23.35 5.22 15.63
C ALA A 523 -24.18 4.10 14.98
N ILE A 524 -24.19 4.05 13.64
CA ILE A 524 -24.88 3.00 12.88
C ILE A 524 -24.37 1.59 13.23
N TYR A 525 -23.08 1.44 13.56
CA TYR A 525 -22.49 0.14 13.94
C TYR A 525 -22.84 -0.22 15.39
N ALA A 526 -22.95 0.77 16.28
CA ALA A 526 -23.49 0.58 17.62
C ALA A 526 -24.95 0.08 17.56
N ILE A 527 -25.78 0.71 16.71
CA ILE A 527 -27.17 0.28 16.46
C ILE A 527 -27.20 -1.13 15.85
N ALA A 528 -26.38 -1.42 14.83
CA ALA A 528 -26.32 -2.74 14.22
C ALA A 528 -25.92 -3.85 15.21
N SER A 529 -25.12 -3.51 16.23
CA SER A 529 -24.73 -4.45 17.29
C SER A 529 -25.91 -4.95 18.13
N LEU A 530 -27.03 -4.22 18.17
CA LEU A 530 -28.25 -4.64 18.86
C LEU A 530 -28.80 -5.95 18.27
N LEU A 531 -28.59 -6.23 16.98
CA LEU A 531 -28.95 -7.52 16.38
C LEU A 531 -28.12 -8.68 16.96
N PHE A 532 -26.85 -8.45 17.28
CA PHE A 532 -25.99 -9.44 17.94
C PHE A 532 -26.41 -9.65 19.39
N ILE A 533 -26.77 -8.57 20.09
CA ILE A 533 -27.30 -8.63 21.46
C ILE A 533 -28.64 -9.38 21.47
N TYR A 534 -29.49 -9.18 20.46
CA TYR A 534 -30.71 -9.95 20.31
C TYR A 534 -30.42 -11.44 20.05
N ALA A 535 -29.45 -11.75 19.19
CA ALA A 535 -29.02 -13.13 18.94
C ALA A 535 -28.53 -13.83 20.22
N GLY A 536 -27.70 -13.13 21.01
CA GLY A 536 -27.24 -13.63 22.31
C GLY A 536 -28.39 -13.82 23.31
N PHE A 537 -29.39 -12.94 23.31
CA PHE A 537 -30.60 -13.12 24.12
C PHE A 537 -31.38 -14.36 23.70
N LYS A 538 -31.61 -14.57 22.39
CA LYS A 538 -32.29 -15.78 21.88
C LYS A 538 -31.58 -17.05 22.34
N LYS A 539 -30.25 -17.07 22.24
CA LYS A 539 -29.42 -18.19 22.72
C LYS A 539 -29.55 -18.40 24.23
N LYS A 540 -29.48 -17.33 25.01
CA LYS A 540 -29.62 -17.39 26.48
C LYS A 540 -31.02 -17.86 26.90
N LYS A 541 -32.06 -17.39 26.22
CA LYS A 541 -33.45 -17.83 26.41
C LYS A 541 -33.62 -19.33 26.12
N ALA A 542 -32.97 -19.84 25.08
CA ALA A 542 -33.00 -21.27 24.74
C ALA A 542 -32.28 -22.16 25.77
N SER A 543 -31.31 -21.62 26.52
CA SER A 543 -30.59 -22.34 27.58
C SER A 543 -31.18 -22.14 28.98
N TYR A 544 -32.32 -21.45 29.11
CA TYR A 544 -32.97 -21.22 30.39
C TYR A 544 -33.85 -22.43 30.77
N GLU A 545 -33.60 -23.02 31.94
CA GLU A 545 -34.35 -24.17 32.42
C GLU A 545 -35.35 -23.79 33.53
N LYS A 546 -34.89 -23.16 34.62
CA LYS A 546 -35.70 -22.79 35.78
C LYS A 546 -35.05 -21.69 36.63
N GLY A 547 -35.84 -21.01 37.47
CA GLY A 547 -35.36 -19.98 38.41
C GLY A 547 -35.99 -18.59 38.21
N SER A 548 -35.33 -17.55 38.71
CA SER A 548 -35.75 -16.17 38.47
C SER A 548 -35.24 -15.69 37.11
N LYS A 549 -36.16 -15.41 36.17
CA LYS A 549 -35.83 -14.83 34.87
C LYS A 549 -35.04 -13.53 35.00
N ALA A 550 -35.41 -12.67 35.95
CA ALA A 550 -34.71 -11.42 36.22
C ALA A 550 -33.24 -11.67 36.59
N LYS A 551 -32.97 -12.49 37.62
CA LYS A 551 -31.59 -12.80 38.04
C LYS A 551 -30.75 -13.43 36.91
N TYR A 552 -31.37 -14.22 36.04
CA TYR A 552 -30.67 -14.85 34.93
C TYR A 552 -30.35 -13.87 33.79
N TYR A 553 -31.31 -13.03 33.38
CA TYR A 553 -31.16 -12.13 32.23
C TYR A 553 -30.51 -10.78 32.58
N SER A 554 -30.72 -10.24 33.78
CA SER A 554 -30.23 -8.91 34.15
C SER A 554 -28.72 -8.73 33.94
N PRO A 555 -27.83 -9.66 34.36
CA PRO A 555 -26.39 -9.51 34.12
C PRO A 555 -26.02 -9.42 32.64
N TYR A 556 -26.81 -10.05 31.76
CA TYR A 556 -26.59 -9.96 30.32
C TYR A 556 -26.99 -8.59 29.78
N PHE A 557 -28.18 -8.10 30.11
CA PHE A 557 -28.65 -6.80 29.65
C PHE A 557 -27.87 -5.65 30.27
N CYS A 558 -27.49 -5.73 31.55
CA CYS A 558 -26.59 -4.75 32.18
C CYS A 558 -25.27 -4.68 31.43
N CYS A 559 -24.61 -5.82 31.16
CA CYS A 559 -23.37 -5.80 30.38
C CYS A 559 -23.58 -5.35 28.93
N ALA A 560 -24.73 -5.62 28.32
CA ALA A 560 -24.96 -5.32 26.90
C ALA A 560 -25.39 -3.87 26.63
N LEU A 561 -26.13 -3.25 27.56
CA LEU A 561 -26.80 -1.96 27.34
C LEU A 561 -26.28 -0.84 28.23
N LEU A 562 -25.83 -1.14 29.45
CA LEU A 562 -25.41 -0.11 30.40
C LEU A 562 -24.24 0.75 29.84
N PRO A 563 -23.21 0.21 29.17
CA PRO A 563 -22.17 1.04 28.58
C PRO A 563 -22.70 2.00 27.51
N PHE A 564 -23.66 1.57 26.67
CA PHE A 564 -24.30 2.44 25.68
C PHE A 564 -25.09 3.56 26.35
N VAL A 565 -25.85 3.23 27.40
CA VAL A 565 -26.64 4.23 28.15
C VAL A 565 -25.71 5.24 28.80
N ILE A 566 -24.67 4.81 29.52
CA ILE A 566 -23.75 5.72 30.21
C ILE A 566 -23.03 6.63 29.21
N LEU A 567 -22.36 6.06 28.21
CA LEU A 567 -21.55 6.86 27.28
C LEU A 567 -22.42 7.67 26.31
N GLY A 568 -23.57 7.14 25.91
CA GLY A 568 -24.57 7.88 25.14
C GLY A 568 -25.12 9.07 25.93
N SER A 569 -25.46 8.88 27.21
CA SER A 569 -25.88 9.98 28.08
C SER A 569 -24.79 11.03 28.27
N VAL A 570 -23.52 10.63 28.44
CA VAL A 570 -22.40 11.59 28.49
C VAL A 570 -22.31 12.41 27.20
N GLN A 571 -22.38 11.77 26.03
CA GLN A 571 -22.38 12.48 24.75
C GLN A 571 -23.59 13.42 24.60
N MET A 572 -24.78 12.98 24.98
CA MET A 572 -26.00 13.78 24.90
C MET A 572 -25.94 14.99 25.84
N LEU A 573 -25.41 14.84 27.05
CA LEU A 573 -25.20 15.95 27.98
C LEU A 573 -24.14 16.92 27.45
N TYR A 574 -23.06 16.40 26.86
CA TYR A 574 -22.02 17.22 26.23
C TYR A 574 -22.56 18.02 25.04
N ASN A 575 -23.43 17.43 24.22
CA ASN A 575 -24.11 18.11 23.12
C ASN A 575 -25.08 19.18 23.64
N TYR A 576 -25.88 18.85 24.66
CA TYR A 576 -26.80 19.80 25.28
C TYR A 576 -26.06 21.01 25.87
N ALA A 577 -24.90 20.78 26.49
CA ALA A 577 -24.06 21.86 27.02
C ALA A 577 -23.42 22.76 25.95
N ARG A 578 -23.33 22.31 24.69
CA ARG A 578 -22.78 23.10 23.58
C ARG A 578 -23.85 23.79 22.74
N PHE A 579 -24.96 23.11 22.49
CA PHE A 579 -25.94 23.51 21.46
C PHE A 579 -27.38 23.55 21.98
N GLY A 580 -27.61 23.34 23.28
CA GLY A 580 -28.96 23.27 23.86
C GLY A 580 -29.79 22.07 23.39
N ASN A 581 -29.22 21.14 22.60
CA ASN A 581 -29.90 19.98 22.05
C ASN A 581 -29.05 18.71 22.22
N PRO A 582 -29.55 17.64 22.89
CA PRO A 582 -28.78 16.42 23.11
C PRO A 582 -28.46 15.62 21.84
N PHE A 583 -29.19 15.85 20.74
CA PHE A 583 -29.01 15.15 19.47
C PHE A 583 -28.21 15.95 18.44
N ASP A 584 -27.81 17.17 18.77
CA ASP A 584 -27.03 18.01 17.86
C ASP A 584 -25.52 17.77 18.04
N PHE A 585 -24.84 17.41 16.95
CA PHE A 585 -23.39 17.21 16.92
C PHE A 585 -22.63 18.43 16.40
N GLY A 586 -23.34 19.46 15.93
CA GLY A 586 -22.81 20.77 15.60
C GLY A 586 -22.23 20.92 14.19
N ILE A 587 -22.32 19.91 13.31
CA ILE A 587 -21.75 19.98 11.94
C ILE A 587 -22.25 21.21 11.16
N GLN A 588 -23.49 21.61 11.42
CA GLN A 588 -24.16 22.75 10.79
C GLN A 588 -23.46 24.09 11.10
N TYR A 589 -22.74 24.17 12.21
CA TYR A 589 -22.08 25.38 12.70
C TYR A 589 -20.64 25.53 12.23
N SER A 590 -20.19 24.68 11.29
CA SER A 590 -18.78 24.60 10.93
C SER A 590 -18.33 25.75 10.04
N LEU A 591 -17.25 26.43 10.42
CA LEU A 591 -16.59 27.49 9.66
C LEU A 591 -15.63 26.89 8.61
N THR A 592 -16.19 26.31 7.55
CA THR A 592 -15.44 25.59 6.50
C THR A 592 -15.66 26.20 5.11
N ILE A 593 -15.25 25.51 4.05
CA ILE A 593 -15.50 25.93 2.66
C ILE A 593 -17.00 26.00 2.33
N ASN A 594 -17.79 25.08 2.87
CA ASN A 594 -19.21 24.96 2.55
C ASN A 594 -20.08 25.45 3.72
N ASP A 595 -21.13 26.20 3.42
CA ASP A 595 -22.16 26.57 4.39
C ASP A 595 -23.12 25.38 4.60
N PHE A 596 -22.90 24.65 5.69
CA PHE A 596 -23.71 23.49 6.02
C PHE A 596 -25.15 23.84 6.41
N THR A 597 -25.42 25.08 6.86
CA THR A 597 -26.77 25.55 7.21
C THR A 597 -27.70 25.65 6.00
N ARG A 598 -27.11 25.74 4.81
CA ARG A 598 -27.80 25.84 3.53
C ARG A 598 -27.53 24.63 2.62
N ALA A 599 -26.87 23.59 3.11
CA ALA A 599 -26.56 22.41 2.30
C ALA A 599 -27.83 21.65 1.89
N GLU A 600 -27.99 21.44 0.58
CA GLU A 600 -29.14 20.74 0.01
C GLU A 600 -28.78 19.33 -0.46
N TYR A 601 -29.69 18.39 -0.19
CA TYR A 601 -29.53 17.02 -0.65
C TYR A 601 -29.69 16.93 -2.16
N HIS A 602 -28.68 16.40 -2.83
CA HIS A 602 -28.74 16.00 -4.23
C HIS A 602 -28.32 14.55 -4.40
N THR A 603 -29.19 13.73 -5.00
CA THR A 603 -28.88 12.32 -5.32
C THR A 603 -27.61 12.18 -6.17
N HIS A 604 -27.27 13.21 -6.96
CA HIS A 604 -26.02 13.24 -7.72
C HIS A 604 -24.79 13.19 -6.81
N PHE A 605 -24.76 13.94 -5.71
CA PHE A 605 -23.64 13.97 -4.76
C PHE A 605 -23.45 12.62 -4.05
N VAL A 606 -24.55 11.95 -3.72
CA VAL A 606 -24.54 10.57 -3.21
C VAL A 606 -23.91 9.62 -4.24
N ALA A 607 -24.30 9.75 -5.51
CA ALA A 607 -23.82 8.90 -6.59
C ALA A 607 -22.31 9.08 -6.86
N ILE A 608 -21.79 10.30 -6.74
CA ILE A 608 -20.34 10.59 -6.85
C ILE A 608 -19.57 9.75 -5.83
N GLY A 609 -19.95 9.83 -4.56
CA GLY A 609 -19.32 9.08 -3.48
C GLY A 609 -19.39 7.57 -3.69
N PHE A 610 -20.60 7.08 -3.95
CA PHE A 610 -20.88 5.66 -4.19
C PHE A 610 -20.04 5.11 -5.35
N PHE A 611 -19.98 5.83 -6.47
CA PHE A 611 -19.21 5.40 -7.63
C PHE A 611 -17.72 5.38 -7.31
N ASN A 612 -17.19 6.45 -6.72
CA ASN A 612 -15.75 6.56 -6.49
C ASN A 612 -15.23 5.54 -5.48
N TYR A 613 -15.98 5.23 -4.43
CA TYR A 613 -15.58 4.21 -3.46
C TYR A 613 -15.68 2.78 -3.99
N LEU A 614 -16.54 2.49 -4.97
CA LEU A 614 -16.79 1.12 -5.44
C LEU A 614 -16.15 0.80 -6.79
N PHE A 615 -16.17 1.72 -7.74
CA PHE A 615 -15.98 1.41 -9.16
C PHE A 615 -14.83 2.13 -9.86
N THR A 616 -14.32 3.26 -9.34
CA THR A 616 -13.25 4.04 -10.01
C THR A 616 -12.06 3.17 -10.39
N LEU A 617 -11.70 3.23 -11.66
CA LEU A 617 -10.67 2.44 -12.30
C LEU A 617 -9.27 3.04 -12.07
N PRO A 618 -8.24 2.21 -11.92
CA PRO A 618 -6.86 2.68 -12.04
C PRO A 618 -6.52 3.01 -13.51
N SER A 619 -5.74 4.05 -13.75
CA SER A 619 -5.15 4.34 -15.08
C SER A 619 -3.76 3.74 -15.20
N PHE A 620 -3.39 3.25 -16.39
CA PHE A 620 -2.06 2.70 -16.67
C PHE A 620 -1.07 3.81 -17.01
N LYS A 621 0.18 3.66 -16.58
CA LYS A 621 1.33 4.51 -16.90
C LYS A 621 2.53 3.64 -17.29
N GLU A 622 3.41 4.16 -18.14
CA GLU A 622 4.63 3.44 -18.54
C GLU A 622 5.71 3.44 -17.45
N ALA A 623 5.67 4.43 -16.55
CA ALA A 623 6.58 4.54 -15.42
C ALA A 623 5.98 3.87 -14.17
N PHE A 624 6.84 3.41 -13.28
CA PHE A 624 6.47 2.90 -11.96
C PHE A 624 5.61 3.93 -11.20
N PRO A 625 4.50 3.51 -10.55
CA PRO A 625 4.11 2.13 -10.25
C PRO A 625 3.19 1.46 -11.30
N PHE A 626 3.26 1.89 -12.57
CA PHE A 626 2.54 1.38 -13.74
C PHE A 626 1.03 1.55 -13.74
N PHE A 627 0.44 1.80 -12.58
CA PHE A 627 -0.89 2.35 -12.49
C PHE A 627 -0.91 3.51 -11.51
N GLU A 628 -1.92 4.35 -11.62
CA GLU A 628 -2.19 5.42 -10.67
C GLU A 628 -3.67 5.43 -10.30
N SER A 629 -3.97 6.02 -9.14
CA SER A 629 -5.34 6.33 -8.73
C SER A 629 -5.60 7.80 -9.04
N GLY A 630 -6.50 8.07 -9.98
CA GLY A 630 -6.81 9.42 -10.42
C GLY A 630 -7.59 10.24 -9.39
N TYR A 631 -7.89 11.48 -9.78
CA TYR A 631 -8.81 12.34 -9.05
C TYR A 631 -10.25 11.77 -9.11
N PRO A 632 -11.07 11.94 -8.06
CA PRO A 632 -12.46 11.48 -8.08
C PRO A 632 -13.24 11.98 -9.29
N LEU A 633 -14.06 11.11 -9.87
CA LEU A 633 -14.97 11.48 -10.95
C LEU A 633 -16.18 12.23 -10.37
N ASN A 634 -16.42 13.44 -10.86
CA ASN A 634 -17.49 14.29 -10.34
C ASN A 634 -18.78 14.27 -11.18
N PHE A 635 -18.75 13.60 -12.34
CA PHE A 635 -19.91 13.40 -13.21
C PHE A 635 -20.64 14.69 -13.65
N ASN A 636 -19.93 15.82 -13.70
CA ASN A 636 -20.47 17.12 -14.09
C ASN A 636 -21.70 17.51 -13.26
N GLN A 637 -21.52 17.66 -11.96
CA GLN A 637 -22.57 17.84 -10.96
C GLN A 637 -23.27 19.20 -10.92
N GLN A 638 -22.86 20.16 -11.78
CA GLN A 638 -23.41 21.52 -11.89
C GLN A 638 -23.63 22.25 -10.54
N GLY A 639 -22.79 21.94 -9.54
CA GLY A 639 -22.85 22.50 -8.20
C GLY A 639 -21.55 22.25 -7.44
N TYR A 640 -21.45 22.81 -6.23
CA TYR A 640 -20.26 22.65 -5.40
C TYR A 640 -20.28 21.29 -4.68
N TYR A 641 -19.25 20.47 -4.93
CA TYR A 641 -19.05 19.21 -4.23
C TYR A 641 -17.58 19.12 -3.83
N PHE A 642 -17.33 19.15 -2.52
CA PHE A 642 -15.97 19.21 -2.01
C PHE A 642 -15.22 17.89 -2.23
N ILE A 643 -13.97 17.99 -2.64
CA ILE A 643 -13.06 16.85 -2.79
C ILE A 643 -11.83 17.17 -1.97
N ALA A 644 -11.76 16.56 -0.79
CA ALA A 644 -10.68 16.81 0.15
C ALA A 644 -9.37 16.16 -0.29
N THR A 645 -9.43 15.05 -1.04
CA THR A 645 -8.25 14.27 -1.42
C THR A 645 -8.40 13.59 -2.77
N GLY A 646 -7.28 13.43 -3.49
CA GLY A 646 -7.17 12.57 -4.67
C GLY A 646 -7.13 11.07 -4.36
N ALA A 647 -6.53 10.29 -5.27
CA ALA A 647 -6.34 8.85 -5.17
C ALA A 647 -7.65 8.03 -5.02
N ALA A 648 -8.66 8.37 -5.82
CA ALA A 648 -9.88 7.59 -5.90
C ALA A 648 -9.60 6.23 -6.55
N LEU A 649 -9.87 5.15 -5.81
CA LEU A 649 -9.76 3.78 -6.32
C LEU A 649 -10.89 2.91 -5.76
N GLY A 650 -11.69 2.37 -6.67
CA GLY A 650 -12.86 1.57 -6.33
C GLY A 650 -12.49 0.29 -5.58
N LEU A 651 -13.29 -0.05 -4.55
CA LEU A 651 -13.18 -1.31 -3.80
C LEU A 651 -13.22 -2.54 -4.71
N LEU A 652 -13.87 -2.47 -5.87
CA LEU A 652 -13.86 -3.55 -6.86
C LEU A 652 -12.45 -3.97 -7.28
N TRP A 653 -11.58 -2.99 -7.52
CA TRP A 653 -10.24 -3.23 -8.07
C TRP A 653 -9.24 -3.61 -6.99
N ARG A 654 -9.43 -3.13 -5.77
CA ARG A 654 -8.56 -3.47 -4.62
C ARG A 654 -9.08 -4.62 -3.76
N ALA A 655 -10.32 -5.06 -3.95
CA ALA A 655 -10.93 -6.19 -3.25
C ALA A 655 -11.96 -6.95 -4.10
N LEU A 656 -11.52 -7.62 -5.17
CA LEU A 656 -12.37 -8.42 -6.07
C LEU A 656 -13.37 -9.39 -5.42
N PRO A 657 -13.17 -9.96 -4.20
CA PRO A 657 -14.17 -10.81 -3.58
C PRO A 657 -15.52 -10.11 -3.41
N ILE A 658 -15.59 -8.77 -3.46
CA ILE A 658 -16.85 -8.01 -3.41
C ILE A 658 -17.84 -8.42 -4.51
N ILE A 659 -17.36 -8.91 -5.67
CA ILE A 659 -18.22 -9.48 -6.72
C ILE A 659 -19.03 -10.68 -6.19
N GLY A 660 -18.53 -11.32 -5.13
CA GLY A 660 -19.21 -12.38 -4.39
C GLY A 660 -20.60 -11.98 -3.89
N TYR A 661 -20.89 -10.70 -3.67
CA TYR A 661 -22.25 -10.24 -3.34
C TYR A 661 -23.29 -10.65 -4.39
N SER A 662 -22.91 -10.81 -5.67
CA SER A 662 -23.80 -11.35 -6.71
C SER A 662 -24.32 -12.76 -6.42
N LYS A 663 -23.65 -13.51 -5.53
CA LYS A 663 -24.02 -14.88 -5.12
C LYS A 663 -24.75 -14.94 -3.77
N PHE A 664 -25.26 -13.82 -3.25
CA PHE A 664 -25.92 -13.79 -1.93
C PHE A 664 -27.09 -14.79 -1.82
N ARG A 665 -27.94 -14.90 -2.85
CA ARG A 665 -29.07 -15.87 -2.88
C ARG A 665 -28.58 -17.31 -2.81
N GLN A 666 -27.52 -17.60 -3.57
CA GLN A 666 -26.92 -18.93 -3.58
C GLN A 666 -26.33 -19.26 -2.21
N ALA A 667 -25.56 -18.36 -1.60
CA ALA A 667 -25.00 -18.55 -0.26
C ALA A 667 -26.09 -18.74 0.80
N TYR A 668 -27.18 -17.98 0.73
CA TYR A 668 -28.32 -18.14 1.63
C TYR A 668 -28.95 -19.54 1.55
N ASN A 669 -29.13 -20.05 0.32
CA ASN A 669 -29.71 -21.37 0.09
C ASN A 669 -28.78 -22.51 0.51
N LEU A 670 -27.46 -22.32 0.35
CA LEU A 670 -26.43 -23.28 0.72
C LEU A 670 -26.08 -23.31 2.22
N SER A 671 -26.58 -22.36 3.00
CA SER A 671 -26.29 -22.27 4.43
C SER A 671 -27.07 -23.31 5.24
N ASP A 672 -26.35 -24.17 5.95
CA ASP A 672 -26.93 -25.19 6.85
C ASP A 672 -27.32 -24.61 8.23
N SER A 673 -27.16 -23.30 8.47
CA SER A 673 -27.44 -22.68 9.77
C SER A 673 -28.94 -22.66 10.06
N LYS A 674 -29.33 -23.17 11.24
CA LYS A 674 -30.71 -23.05 11.75
C LYS A 674 -31.13 -21.59 11.93
N ASP A 675 -30.18 -20.70 12.19
CA ASP A 675 -30.39 -19.26 12.37
C ASP A 675 -30.09 -18.44 11.10
N LYS A 676 -30.09 -19.06 9.90
CA LYS A 676 -29.69 -18.40 8.65
C LYS A 676 -30.40 -17.07 8.38
N LYS A 677 -31.70 -16.94 8.70
CA LYS A 677 -32.44 -15.67 8.55
C LYS A 677 -31.83 -14.53 9.37
N LEU A 678 -31.53 -14.80 10.64
CA LEU A 678 -30.95 -13.81 11.54
C LEU A 678 -29.52 -13.48 11.12
N TYR A 679 -28.70 -14.48 10.79
CA TYR A 679 -27.34 -14.24 10.30
C TYR A 679 -27.32 -13.46 8.99
N SER A 680 -28.24 -13.73 8.06
CA SER A 680 -28.35 -12.96 6.82
C SER A 680 -28.78 -11.52 7.07
N LEU A 681 -29.70 -11.28 8.01
CA LEU A 681 -30.04 -9.91 8.42
C LEU A 681 -28.82 -9.20 9.02
N MET A 682 -28.08 -9.86 9.91
CA MET A 682 -26.87 -9.28 10.52
C MET A 682 -25.79 -8.97 9.49
N ILE A 683 -25.55 -9.87 8.53
CA ILE A 683 -24.60 -9.66 7.43
C ILE A 683 -25.06 -8.49 6.55
N PHE A 684 -26.33 -8.45 6.16
CA PHE A 684 -26.88 -7.35 5.38
C PHE A 684 -26.74 -6.00 6.11
N THR A 685 -27.16 -5.94 7.38
CA THR A 685 -27.09 -4.70 8.15
C THR A 685 -25.64 -4.22 8.30
N VAL A 686 -24.72 -5.07 8.77
CA VAL A 686 -23.34 -4.65 9.05
C VAL A 686 -22.50 -4.47 7.79
N CYS A 687 -22.69 -5.31 6.78
CA CYS A 687 -21.78 -5.38 5.62
C CYS A 687 -22.33 -4.67 4.37
N ILE A 688 -23.61 -4.29 4.34
CA ILE A 688 -24.21 -3.54 3.21
C ILE A 688 -24.85 -2.25 3.71
N ALA A 689 -25.85 -2.34 4.59
CA ALA A 689 -26.67 -1.18 4.97
C ALA A 689 -25.83 -0.10 5.67
N CYS A 690 -25.02 -0.49 6.67
CA CYS A 690 -24.14 0.45 7.36
C CYS A 690 -23.08 1.06 6.41
N PRO A 691 -22.29 0.28 5.64
CA PRO A 691 -21.36 0.84 4.66
C PRO A 691 -22.00 1.81 3.67
N PHE A 692 -23.17 1.47 3.11
CA PHE A 692 -23.86 2.37 2.19
C PHE A 692 -24.38 3.62 2.90
N ALA A 693 -24.87 3.53 4.14
CA ALA A 693 -25.25 4.72 4.90
C ALA A 693 -24.06 5.68 5.09
N VAL A 694 -22.86 5.17 5.39
CA VAL A 694 -21.65 6.01 5.49
C VAL A 694 -21.25 6.57 4.13
N MET A 695 -21.25 5.76 3.07
CA MET A 695 -20.93 6.25 1.72
C MET A 695 -21.92 7.32 1.26
N PHE A 696 -23.20 7.17 1.59
CA PHE A 696 -24.23 8.10 1.16
C PHE A 696 -24.20 9.38 1.98
N SER A 697 -23.87 9.34 3.28
CA SER A 697 -23.80 10.53 4.13
C SER A 697 -22.75 11.56 3.69
N ILE A 698 -21.82 11.17 2.81
CA ILE A 698 -20.81 12.11 2.31
C ILE A 698 -21.37 13.15 1.33
N TRP A 699 -22.63 13.04 0.93
CA TRP A 699 -23.28 14.04 0.06
C TRP A 699 -23.12 15.46 0.63
N GLU A 700 -23.14 15.58 1.96
CA GLU A 700 -23.01 16.83 2.69
C GLU A 700 -21.53 17.26 2.79
N SER A 701 -20.63 16.36 3.19
CA SER A 701 -19.22 16.69 3.51
C SER A 701 -18.21 16.53 2.37
N GLY A 702 -18.60 15.99 1.22
CA GLY A 702 -17.70 15.74 0.09
C GLY A 702 -16.89 14.44 0.17
N PHE A 703 -16.02 14.22 -0.83
CA PHE A 703 -15.24 12.99 -0.98
C PHE A 703 -13.85 13.08 -0.31
N ALA A 704 -13.45 12.02 0.38
CA ALA A 704 -12.07 11.79 0.80
C ALA A 704 -11.72 10.29 0.76
N ALA A 705 -10.62 9.90 0.11
CA ALA A 705 -10.23 8.50 -0.04
C ALA A 705 -10.06 7.78 1.31
N ARG A 706 -9.61 8.51 2.34
CA ARG A 706 -9.43 8.04 3.72
C ARG A 706 -10.72 7.60 4.43
N TYR A 707 -11.90 8.08 4.01
CA TYR A 707 -13.19 7.66 4.60
C TYR A 707 -13.49 6.16 4.47
N CYS A 708 -12.77 5.45 3.60
CA CYS A 708 -12.84 3.99 3.51
C CYS A 708 -12.63 3.28 4.86
N VAL A 709 -11.88 3.89 5.78
CA VAL A 709 -11.57 3.33 7.11
C VAL A 709 -12.83 3.02 7.94
N ASP A 710 -13.92 3.75 7.70
CA ASP A 710 -15.16 3.58 8.43
C ASP A 710 -15.99 2.37 7.95
N PHE A 711 -15.86 1.96 6.68
CA PHE A 711 -16.80 1.01 6.06
C PHE A 711 -16.20 -0.13 5.22
N ALA A 712 -14.96 -0.01 4.72
CA ALA A 712 -14.43 -0.89 3.69
C ALA A 712 -14.26 -2.33 4.18
N TRP A 713 -13.74 -2.53 5.40
CA TRP A 713 -13.47 -3.86 5.93
C TRP A 713 -14.75 -4.63 6.25
N GLN A 714 -15.83 -3.94 6.66
CA GLN A 714 -17.15 -4.53 6.87
C GLN A 714 -17.75 -4.97 5.54
N PHE A 715 -17.65 -4.13 4.52
CA PHE A 715 -18.12 -4.45 3.17
C PHE A 715 -17.38 -5.66 2.58
N ILE A 716 -16.05 -5.72 2.75
CA ILE A 716 -15.24 -6.87 2.32
C ILE A 716 -15.57 -8.14 3.13
N LEU A 717 -15.79 -8.02 4.44
CA LEU A 717 -16.14 -9.15 5.29
C LEU A 717 -17.40 -9.87 4.80
N GLY A 718 -18.48 -9.16 4.48
CA GLY A 718 -19.71 -9.77 3.97
C GLY A 718 -19.49 -10.51 2.65
N ALA A 719 -18.66 -9.96 1.78
CA ALA A 719 -18.28 -10.60 0.53
C ALA A 719 -17.47 -11.89 0.77
N LEU A 720 -16.48 -11.86 1.66
CA LEU A 720 -15.68 -13.03 2.04
C LEU A 720 -16.56 -14.15 2.63
N ILE A 721 -17.54 -13.80 3.47
CA ILE A 721 -18.50 -14.77 4.03
C ILE A 721 -19.25 -15.48 2.91
N ILE A 722 -19.77 -14.74 1.93
CA ILE A 722 -20.48 -15.31 0.79
C ILE A 722 -19.54 -16.21 -0.03
N CYS A 723 -18.33 -15.74 -0.33
CA CYS A 723 -17.33 -16.53 -1.04
C CYS A 723 -17.00 -17.84 -0.31
N PHE A 724 -16.83 -17.81 1.01
CA PHE A 724 -16.51 -19.00 1.81
C PHE A 724 -17.65 -20.00 1.88
N ILE A 725 -18.90 -19.54 2.04
CA ILE A 725 -20.09 -20.42 2.03
C ILE A 725 -20.24 -21.10 0.67
N VAL A 726 -20.16 -20.34 -0.42
CA VAL A 726 -20.26 -20.90 -1.78
C VAL A 726 -19.11 -21.89 -2.01
N TYR A 727 -17.88 -21.52 -1.66
CA TYR A 727 -16.71 -22.38 -1.83
C TYR A 727 -16.86 -23.74 -1.14
N ASP A 728 -17.37 -23.78 0.10
CA ASP A 728 -17.50 -25.01 0.89
C ASP A 728 -18.31 -26.08 0.14
N LYS A 729 -19.35 -25.65 -0.56
CA LYS A 729 -20.31 -26.52 -1.27
C LYS A 729 -19.97 -26.77 -2.75
N CYS A 730 -18.90 -26.16 -3.28
CA CYS A 730 -18.48 -26.38 -4.66
C CYS A 730 -17.79 -27.74 -4.86
N ASN A 731 -17.84 -28.26 -6.09
CA ASN A 731 -17.10 -29.45 -6.49
C ASN A 731 -15.56 -29.21 -6.47
N SER A 732 -14.79 -30.30 -6.47
CA SER A 732 -13.32 -30.25 -6.31
C SER A 732 -12.60 -29.48 -7.43
N SER A 733 -13.11 -29.52 -8.67
CA SER A 733 -12.53 -28.78 -9.79
C SER A 733 -12.70 -27.28 -9.60
N LEU A 734 -13.92 -26.82 -9.30
CA LEU A 734 -14.23 -25.42 -9.08
C LEU A 734 -13.49 -24.87 -7.86
N LYS A 735 -13.34 -25.66 -6.78
CA LYS A 735 -12.53 -25.29 -5.61
C LYS A 735 -11.11 -24.88 -5.97
N LYS A 736 -10.44 -25.60 -6.88
CA LYS A 736 -9.09 -25.23 -7.33
C LYS A 736 -9.08 -23.89 -8.07
N HIS A 737 -10.04 -23.67 -8.98
CA HIS A 737 -10.14 -22.42 -9.74
C HIS A 737 -10.46 -21.23 -8.85
N LEU A 738 -11.40 -21.37 -7.91
CA LEU A 738 -11.74 -20.32 -6.94
C LEU A 738 -10.58 -19.99 -6.01
N ASN A 739 -9.79 -20.99 -5.59
CA ASN A 739 -8.57 -20.75 -4.81
C ASN A 739 -7.55 -19.92 -5.60
N ASN A 740 -7.31 -20.28 -6.87
CA ASN A 740 -6.39 -19.54 -7.73
C ASN A 740 -6.90 -18.12 -8.01
N LEU A 741 -8.20 -17.94 -8.24
CA LEU A 741 -8.83 -16.62 -8.41
C LEU A 741 -8.68 -15.77 -7.15
N MET A 742 -8.84 -16.38 -5.96
CA MET A 742 -8.60 -15.68 -4.71
C MET A 742 -7.13 -15.26 -4.57
N ILE A 743 -6.17 -16.13 -4.91
CA ILE A 743 -4.73 -15.80 -4.88
C ILE A 743 -4.44 -14.63 -5.81
N PHE A 744 -4.94 -14.67 -7.05
CA PHE A 744 -4.82 -13.57 -8.00
C PHE A 744 -5.41 -12.27 -7.42
N SER A 745 -6.61 -12.35 -6.83
CA SER A 745 -7.22 -11.21 -6.17
C SER A 745 -6.40 -10.68 -5.00
N GLY A 746 -5.71 -11.53 -4.24
CA GLY A 746 -4.82 -11.11 -3.16
C GLY A 746 -3.62 -10.33 -3.67
N VAL A 747 -2.98 -10.84 -4.74
CA VAL A 747 -1.87 -10.16 -5.41
C VAL A 747 -2.32 -8.81 -5.97
N LEU A 748 -3.44 -8.79 -6.70
CA LEU A 748 -4.02 -7.55 -7.23
C LEU A 748 -4.33 -6.56 -6.10
N SER A 749 -4.92 -7.02 -4.99
CA SER A 749 -5.24 -6.18 -3.83
C SER A 749 -4.01 -5.52 -3.21
N VAL A 750 -2.90 -6.26 -3.07
CA VAL A 750 -1.64 -5.70 -2.55
C VAL A 750 -1.11 -4.62 -3.47
N ILE A 751 -1.08 -4.88 -4.79
CA ILE A 751 -0.58 -3.92 -5.79
C ILE A 751 -1.48 -2.69 -5.83
N MET A 752 -2.80 -2.86 -5.92
CA MET A 752 -3.76 -1.76 -6.05
C MET A 752 -3.80 -0.86 -4.80
N ASN A 753 -3.75 -1.44 -3.59
CA ASN A 753 -3.67 -0.62 -2.37
C ASN A 753 -2.31 0.09 -2.25
N PHE A 754 -1.20 -0.53 -2.67
CA PHE A 754 0.09 0.15 -2.76
C PHE A 754 0.01 1.35 -3.70
N ILE A 755 -0.59 1.17 -4.88
CA ILE A 755 -0.75 2.23 -5.89
C ILE A 755 -1.64 3.37 -5.37
N GLN A 756 -2.73 3.05 -4.68
CA GLN A 756 -3.60 4.06 -4.09
C GLN A 756 -2.84 4.91 -3.06
N VAL A 757 -2.09 4.26 -2.16
CA VAL A 757 -1.27 4.95 -1.17
C VAL A 757 -0.17 5.77 -1.84
N TYR A 758 0.50 5.23 -2.85
CA TYR A 758 1.54 5.95 -3.60
C TYR A 758 0.99 7.20 -4.29
N SER A 759 -0.19 7.09 -4.92
CA SER A 759 -0.86 8.20 -5.62
C SER A 759 -1.41 9.26 -4.66
N TYR A 760 -1.68 8.89 -3.39
CA TYR A 760 -2.21 9.83 -2.40
C TYR A 760 -1.17 10.85 -1.92
N ILE A 761 0.13 10.52 -1.96
CA ILE A 761 1.21 11.40 -1.49
C ILE A 761 2.16 11.84 -2.59
N GLU A 762 2.27 11.13 -3.72
CA GLU A 762 3.34 11.37 -4.72
C GLU A 762 4.71 11.64 -4.06
N PRO A 763 5.36 10.60 -3.49
CA PRO A 763 6.59 10.73 -2.71
C PRO A 763 7.73 11.51 -3.38
N THR A 764 7.73 11.57 -4.71
CA THR A 764 8.74 12.25 -5.52
C THR A 764 8.63 13.76 -5.47
N ASN A 765 7.50 14.31 -5.01
CA ASN A 765 7.25 15.76 -4.95
C ASN A 765 7.21 16.28 -3.50
N ASN A 766 6.80 15.45 -2.54
CA ASN A 766 6.47 15.89 -1.18
C ASN A 766 7.52 15.60 -0.10
N PHE A 767 8.60 14.90 -0.43
CA PHE A 767 9.67 14.57 0.52
C PHE A 767 10.97 15.32 0.25
N ILE A 768 11.90 15.29 1.21
CA ILE A 768 13.26 15.84 1.01
C ILE A 768 13.98 15.09 -0.13
N VAL A 769 14.88 15.80 -0.83
CA VAL A 769 15.63 15.32 -2.01
C VAL A 769 16.22 13.91 -1.84
N ALA A 770 16.83 13.63 -0.68
CA ALA A 770 17.43 12.32 -0.41
C ALA A 770 16.40 11.18 -0.33
N CYS A 771 15.19 11.46 0.17
CA CYS A 771 14.09 10.50 0.23
C CYS A 771 13.45 10.32 -1.15
N GLN A 772 13.23 11.41 -1.89
CA GLN A 772 12.74 11.36 -3.27
C GLN A 772 13.65 10.46 -4.13
N ALA A 773 14.97 10.65 -4.05
CA ALA A 773 15.96 9.85 -4.78
C ALA A 773 15.85 8.34 -4.47
N LYS A 774 15.65 7.97 -3.20
CA LYS A 774 15.46 6.56 -2.80
C LYS A 774 14.17 5.96 -3.33
N VAL A 775 13.08 6.75 -3.40
CA VAL A 775 11.82 6.29 -3.98
C VAL A 775 11.98 6.08 -5.50
N LEU A 776 12.64 7.00 -6.18
CA LEU A 776 12.97 6.86 -7.60
C LEU A 776 13.85 5.63 -7.85
N GLU A 777 14.90 5.41 -7.04
CA GLU A 777 15.75 4.21 -7.12
C GLU A 777 14.94 2.92 -6.92
N PHE A 778 14.01 2.91 -5.97
CA PHE A 778 13.09 1.78 -5.77
C PHE A 778 12.24 1.54 -7.03
N GLY A 779 11.72 2.59 -7.67
CA GLY A 779 11.01 2.48 -8.95
C GLY A 779 11.85 1.87 -10.07
N ARG A 780 13.15 2.24 -10.15
CA ARG A 780 14.11 1.67 -11.12
C ARG A 780 14.37 0.16 -10.95
N LEU A 781 14.01 -0.43 -9.81
CA LEU A 781 14.04 -1.89 -9.69
C LEU A 781 13.05 -2.58 -10.64
N PHE A 782 11.95 -1.91 -10.97
CA PHE A 782 10.88 -2.46 -11.80
C PHE A 782 10.95 -1.98 -13.27
N GLU A 783 11.52 -0.80 -13.53
CA GLU A 783 11.73 -0.24 -14.88
C GLU A 783 13.02 -0.73 -15.54
N PHE A 784 13.22 -2.04 -15.63
CA PHE A 784 14.50 -2.62 -16.08
C PHE A 784 14.83 -2.42 -17.56
N TRP A 785 13.87 -1.94 -18.36
CA TRP A 785 14.06 -1.60 -19.77
C TRP A 785 14.70 -0.23 -19.98
N ARG A 786 14.69 0.62 -18.94
CA ARG A 786 15.31 1.95 -18.98
C ARG A 786 16.83 1.89 -18.79
#